data_AF-A0A271IVV3-F1
#
_entry.id   AF-A0A271IVV3-F1
#
_cell.length_a   1.000
_cell.length_b   1.000
_cell.length_c   1.000
_cell.angle_alpha   90.00
_cell.angle_beta   90.00
_cell.angle_gamma   90.00
#
_symmetry.space_group_name_H-M   'P 1'
#
loop_
_entity.id
_entity.type
_entity.pdbx_description
1 polymer ?
#
loop_
_entity_poly.entity_id
_entity_poly.type
_entity_poly.pdbx_seq_one_letter_code
_entity_poly.pdbx_strand_id
1 'polypeptide(L)'
;MRTLHLVAALAVALIAAFAGLVSPPSAPAASGRPAPLPVPLAGPLVAGPTAAASAARAHDGRAGGSDFHAAGSAGTGQDRIIAGTAKSIYVSTSGLVETIEAEVRFRHTETDEMIETYRLLDGSAVWTASGQSGSCEYSGSRTISLQPDGDQRVSGQVFVNTADSTYDAGLLVDLLGLGVKGTRTCETPSGTQVYEHTASALGQVLKSFSTTEEFYIRNGVLEGENVEWPSQTIPQLHYEWRLTWQGAPQEVELIVEPDGYATWLPEAGADEAAEGNSIAVAARLRSAGGEPVQAARFRFELVGTSREPGVSMNYPRPSLARTTLDLKLTAVTNETARDGEDGQWIEAGPGTDAAADVTSYDWGGWTALRVTATLPGGREIVGHLIGEPGVEAVPLPKRAPGSLVADAWKARVGGGGDADDLDALPEGDGHAGDGLTLYQEYRGFVENGRHFRADPRRKDLMVLNTIGGTVAEGILLFEAITGLAVHHQFMWWELDDTRVVNPNRAAGPHAVVQHGLWLRQVTSGPGGAAGTGPGTPRHTRHIDLADYGYATALPNEPAVDRRYRLAHVAHELLHGVNVWHHGERDEWGARWLVKLGPDGQPARTDDGSYVFRDGSGRDLDVRYEQGGPFMPVLAQFPDVGRPGVEVFVGYDHGQHSGDDDCVMRYKVAEISAESPATTLRYWNATPQHVGLGLCRLAAGTGANAPGHAPRPRYGDADANAPGRRVRGGCTHQLCVSDAHTHPR
;
A
#
# COMPACT_ATOMS: atom_id res chain seq x y z
N MET A 1 2.44 27.05 -46.08
CA MET A 1 3.59 26.12 -46.24
C MET A 1 4.77 26.88 -46.84
N ARG A 2 5.84 27.11 -46.04
CA ARG A 2 7.18 27.67 -46.36
C ARG A 2 7.76 28.67 -45.33
N THR A 3 7.20 28.73 -44.11
CA THR A 3 7.81 29.48 -43.00
C THR A 3 7.98 28.66 -41.72
N LEU A 4 7.82 27.32 -41.79
CA LEU A 4 7.93 26.41 -40.64
C LEU A 4 9.16 25.47 -40.70
N HIS A 5 10.09 25.67 -41.63
CA HIS A 5 11.26 24.80 -41.80
C HIS A 5 12.60 25.46 -41.49
N LEU A 6 12.61 26.71 -41.00
CA LEU A 6 13.86 27.38 -40.61
C LEU A 6 14.15 27.36 -39.10
N VAL A 7 13.19 26.97 -38.26
CA VAL A 7 13.35 26.97 -36.78
C VAL A 7 13.83 25.61 -36.25
N ALA A 8 13.61 24.51 -37.00
CA ALA A 8 14.04 23.17 -36.59
C ALA A 8 15.54 22.89 -36.85
N ALA A 9 16.21 23.67 -37.73
CA ALA A 9 17.62 23.45 -38.05
C ALA A 9 18.61 24.17 -37.11
N LEU A 10 18.15 25.13 -36.31
CA LEU A 10 19.00 25.84 -35.34
C LEU A 10 19.07 25.15 -33.96
N ALA A 11 18.11 24.29 -33.63
CA ALA A 11 18.04 23.62 -32.33
C ALA A 11 18.98 22.40 -32.21
N VAL A 12 19.37 21.78 -33.34
CA VAL A 12 20.23 20.59 -33.34
C VAL A 12 21.73 20.94 -33.28
N ALA A 13 22.10 22.18 -33.61
CA ALA A 13 23.50 22.63 -33.57
C ALA A 13 23.96 23.14 -32.18
N LEU A 14 23.04 23.43 -31.25
CA LEU A 14 23.40 23.94 -29.91
C LEU A 14 23.63 22.84 -28.86
N ILE A 15 23.18 21.61 -29.12
CA ILE A 15 23.29 20.48 -28.16
C ILE A 15 24.66 19.79 -28.24
N ALA A 16 25.42 19.99 -29.33
CA ALA A 16 26.74 19.37 -29.50
C ALA A 16 27.92 20.16 -28.90
N ALA A 17 27.69 21.33 -28.29
CA ALA A 17 28.77 22.22 -27.82
C ALA A 17 28.99 22.22 -26.29
N PHE A 18 28.24 21.43 -25.50
CA PHE A 18 28.35 21.41 -24.03
C PHE A 18 28.84 20.08 -23.43
N ALA A 19 29.21 19.10 -24.26
CA ALA A 19 29.63 17.77 -23.80
C ALA A 19 31.15 17.55 -23.72
N GLY A 20 31.95 18.61 -23.57
CA GLY A 20 33.40 18.46 -23.44
C GLY A 20 34.01 19.59 -22.66
N LEU A 21 34.14 19.44 -21.34
CA LEU A 21 35.13 20.10 -20.47
C LEU A 21 34.84 19.77 -18.99
N VAL A 22 35.14 18.54 -18.54
CA VAL A 22 35.51 18.30 -17.12
C VAL A 22 36.47 17.11 -17.07
N SER A 23 37.75 17.37 -16.80
CA SER A 23 38.73 16.37 -16.38
C SER A 23 38.55 16.04 -14.89
N PRO A 24 38.72 14.80 -14.44
CA PRO A 24 38.63 14.46 -13.02
C PRO A 24 39.90 14.90 -12.25
N PRO A 25 39.79 15.37 -11.00
CA PRO A 25 40.95 15.65 -10.18
C PRO A 25 41.56 14.37 -9.60
N SER A 26 42.88 14.36 -9.60
CA SER A 26 43.81 13.40 -9.01
C SER A 26 43.64 13.22 -7.50
N ALA A 27 43.69 11.95 -7.06
CA ALA A 27 43.73 11.54 -5.65
C ALA A 27 45.03 11.97 -4.94
N PRO A 28 44.98 12.29 -3.62
CA PRO A 28 46.17 12.30 -2.78
C PRO A 28 46.32 11.00 -1.99
N ALA A 29 47.59 10.63 -1.82
CA ALA A 29 48.09 9.42 -1.20
C ALA A 29 47.91 9.38 0.34
N ALA A 30 48.00 8.15 0.84
CA ALA A 30 47.95 7.72 2.23
C ALA A 30 48.99 8.34 3.17
N SER A 31 48.63 8.45 4.45
CA SER A 31 49.54 8.16 5.58
C SER A 31 48.75 8.03 6.90
N GLY A 32 49.19 7.11 7.77
CA GLY A 32 48.89 7.15 9.22
C GLY A 32 48.12 5.99 9.83
N ARG A 33 48.82 4.90 10.18
CA ARG A 33 48.43 3.96 11.26
C ARG A 33 48.57 4.66 12.63
N PRO A 34 47.82 4.22 13.66
CA PRO A 34 48.47 3.42 14.71
C PRO A 34 47.66 2.19 15.21
N ALA A 35 48.34 1.44 16.07
CA ALA A 35 48.18 0.03 16.47
C ALA A 35 46.88 -0.39 17.21
N PRO A 36 46.59 -1.70 17.28
CA PRO A 36 45.46 -2.28 18.02
C PRO A 36 45.86 -2.70 19.44
N LEU A 37 44.85 -3.00 20.29
CA LEU A 37 44.78 -4.03 21.38
C LEU A 37 43.78 -3.58 22.47
N PRO A 38 43.23 -4.47 23.35
CA PRO A 38 43.10 -5.93 23.29
C PRO A 38 41.69 -6.48 23.67
N VAL A 39 41.53 -7.77 23.37
CA VAL A 39 40.50 -8.72 23.84
C VAL A 39 40.63 -9.00 25.34
N PRO A 40 39.54 -9.43 26.02
CA PRO A 40 39.60 -10.68 26.81
C PRO A 40 38.36 -11.57 26.53
N LEU A 41 38.49 -12.82 26.09
CA LEU A 41 38.81 -14.06 26.82
C LEU A 41 37.73 -14.52 27.82
N ALA A 42 37.45 -15.81 27.75
CA ALA A 42 36.24 -16.51 28.18
C ALA A 42 36.28 -17.11 29.60
N GLY A 43 35.08 -17.30 30.15
CA GLY A 43 34.63 -18.42 31.00
C GLY A 43 34.79 -18.26 32.53
N PRO A 44 34.18 -19.15 33.36
CA PRO A 44 33.23 -20.23 33.04
C PRO A 44 32.09 -20.51 34.09
N LEU A 45 31.18 -21.43 33.72
CA LEU A 45 30.49 -22.47 34.54
C LEU A 45 29.37 -22.16 35.59
N VAL A 46 28.24 -22.87 35.36
CA VAL A 46 27.40 -23.68 36.30
C VAL A 46 26.31 -23.01 37.14
N ALA A 47 25.04 -23.34 36.84
CA ALA A 47 24.14 -24.16 37.70
C ALA A 47 22.68 -24.07 37.23
N GLY A 48 22.08 -25.20 36.83
CA GLY A 48 20.63 -25.41 36.96
C GLY A 48 20.26 -25.66 38.43
N PRO A 49 18.98 -25.74 38.82
CA PRO A 49 18.27 -27.00 38.58
C PRO A 49 16.73 -26.94 38.41
N THR A 50 16.19 -28.05 37.87
CA THR A 50 14.93 -28.77 38.22
C THR A 50 13.57 -28.07 38.08
N ALA A 51 12.66 -28.50 37.21
CA ALA A 51 11.88 -29.75 37.22
C ALA A 51 10.87 -29.86 38.38
N ALA A 52 9.58 -29.80 38.04
CA ALA A 52 8.50 -30.40 38.81
C ALA A 52 7.44 -30.94 37.86
N ALA A 53 7.46 -32.26 37.67
CA ALA A 53 6.34 -33.05 37.20
C ALA A 53 5.47 -33.41 38.41
N SER A 54 4.15 -33.39 38.24
CA SER A 54 3.24 -34.18 39.08
C SER A 54 2.10 -34.72 38.24
N ALA A 55 2.09 -36.05 38.14
CA ALA A 55 1.02 -36.85 37.57
C ALA A 55 -0.21 -36.87 38.49
N ALA A 56 -1.41 -36.93 37.89
CA ALA A 56 -2.56 -37.61 38.49
C ALA A 56 -3.52 -38.07 37.38
N ARG A 57 -3.91 -39.35 37.46
CA ARG A 57 -4.82 -40.10 36.59
C ARG A 57 -6.30 -39.81 36.92
N ALA A 58 -7.10 -39.84 35.85
CA ALA A 58 -8.44 -40.43 35.69
C ALA A 58 -9.63 -39.99 36.58
N HIS A 59 -10.68 -39.41 35.97
CA HIS A 59 -11.92 -40.13 35.56
C HIS A 59 -12.94 -39.17 34.91
N ASP A 60 -13.62 -39.70 33.87
CA ASP A 60 -14.96 -39.40 33.31
C ASP A 60 -15.50 -37.98 33.13
N GLY A 61 -15.96 -37.69 31.90
CA GLY A 61 -16.92 -36.61 31.62
C GLY A 61 -17.12 -36.30 30.13
N ARG A 62 -18.13 -36.92 29.52
CA ARG A 62 -18.68 -36.61 28.18
C ARG A 62 -19.15 -35.14 28.04
N ALA A 63 -18.83 -34.53 26.89
CA ALA A 63 -19.59 -33.55 26.08
C ALA A 63 -18.54 -32.75 25.27
N GLY A 64 -18.51 -32.74 23.94
CA GLY A 64 -19.59 -32.45 23.01
C GLY A 64 -19.36 -31.03 22.46
N GLY A 65 -18.81 -30.91 21.26
CA GLY A 65 -18.65 -29.62 20.56
C GLY A 65 -17.39 -29.54 19.70
N SER A 66 -17.47 -29.99 18.45
CA SER A 66 -16.54 -29.60 17.39
C SER A 66 -17.35 -29.10 16.21
N ASP A 67 -17.47 -27.77 16.12
CA ASP A 67 -17.84 -27.06 14.91
C ASP A 67 -16.67 -27.17 13.93
N PHE A 68 -16.87 -27.83 12.79
CA PHE A 68 -16.01 -27.69 11.62
C PHE A 68 -16.89 -27.36 10.42
N HIS A 69 -16.56 -26.22 9.80
CA HIS A 69 -17.21 -25.67 8.63
C HIS A 69 -17.13 -26.64 7.45
N ALA A 70 -18.30 -27.02 6.93
CA ALA A 70 -18.45 -27.63 5.61
C ALA A 70 -18.12 -26.58 4.52
N ALA A 71 -17.09 -26.86 3.73
CA ALA A 71 -16.86 -26.22 2.44
C ALA A 71 -16.34 -27.29 1.48
N GLY A 72 -17.15 -27.59 0.45
CA GLY A 72 -16.81 -28.58 -0.56
C GLY A 72 -17.95 -28.74 -1.56
N SER A 73 -18.23 -27.69 -2.33
CA SER A 73 -19.17 -27.75 -3.44
C SER A 73 -18.62 -28.65 -4.55
N ALA A 74 -19.46 -29.62 -4.93
CA ALA A 74 -19.43 -30.46 -6.12
C ALA A 74 -18.56 -29.96 -7.29
N GLY A 75 -17.41 -30.62 -7.49
CA GLY A 75 -16.67 -30.60 -8.76
C GLY A 75 -17.15 -31.75 -9.65
N THR A 76 -17.81 -31.40 -10.75
CA THR A 76 -18.31 -32.34 -11.75
C THR A 76 -17.18 -32.84 -12.67
N GLY A 77 -17.06 -34.16 -12.81
CA GLY A 77 -16.42 -34.80 -13.97
C GLY A 77 -14.93 -35.16 -13.88
N GLN A 78 -14.51 -35.97 -12.90
CA GLN A 78 -13.22 -36.67 -13.00
C GLN A 78 -13.40 -38.08 -13.60
N ASP A 79 -12.56 -38.46 -14.56
CA ASP A 79 -12.41 -39.86 -15.03
C ASP A 79 -11.64 -40.69 -13.96
N ARG A 80 -12.20 -40.79 -12.73
CA ARG A 80 -11.61 -41.63 -11.69
C ARG A 80 -11.97 -43.09 -11.97
N ILE A 81 -10.94 -43.93 -12.13
CA ILE A 81 -11.08 -45.37 -12.33
C ILE A 81 -10.66 -46.11 -11.07
N ILE A 82 -11.53 -46.98 -10.58
CA ILE A 82 -11.22 -47.96 -9.55
C ILE A 82 -11.09 -49.32 -10.25
N ALA A 83 -10.02 -50.06 -9.97
CA ALA A 83 -9.81 -51.38 -10.56
C ALA A 83 -9.40 -52.39 -9.50
N GLY A 84 -9.80 -53.65 -9.68
CA GLY A 84 -9.35 -54.71 -8.80
C GLY A 84 -9.98 -56.06 -9.03
N THR A 85 -9.74 -56.97 -8.09
CA THR A 85 -10.17 -58.37 -8.14
C THR A 85 -11.25 -58.64 -7.12
N ALA A 86 -12.23 -59.46 -7.48
CA ALA A 86 -13.26 -59.97 -6.58
C ALA A 86 -13.37 -61.49 -6.72
N LYS A 87 -13.54 -62.18 -5.60
CA LYS A 87 -13.73 -63.62 -5.53
C LYS A 87 -14.97 -63.93 -4.68
N SER A 88 -15.78 -64.85 -5.16
CA SER A 88 -16.98 -65.34 -4.49
C SER A 88 -16.96 -66.86 -4.50
N ILE A 89 -17.25 -67.49 -3.35
CA ILE A 89 -17.33 -68.94 -3.19
C ILE A 89 -18.69 -69.25 -2.57
N TYR A 90 -19.48 -70.06 -3.25
CA TYR A 90 -20.76 -70.58 -2.79
C TYR A 90 -20.63 -72.07 -2.50
N VAL A 91 -20.95 -72.48 -1.28
CA VAL A 91 -20.98 -73.91 -0.89
C VAL A 91 -22.42 -74.31 -0.58
N SER A 92 -23.00 -75.16 -1.43
CA SER A 92 -24.34 -75.69 -1.21
C SER A 92 -24.38 -76.64 -0.01
N THR A 93 -25.56 -76.84 0.58
CA THR A 93 -25.80 -77.85 1.63
C THR A 93 -25.57 -79.30 1.16
N SER A 94 -25.42 -79.52 -0.15
CA SER A 94 -25.16 -80.82 -0.76
C SER A 94 -23.69 -81.04 -1.13
N GLY A 95 -22.76 -80.15 -0.72
CA GLY A 95 -21.33 -80.28 -1.00
C GLY A 95 -20.88 -79.80 -2.38
N LEU A 96 -21.74 -79.08 -3.12
CA LEU A 96 -21.36 -78.42 -4.37
C LEU A 96 -20.66 -77.10 -4.04
N VAL A 97 -19.46 -76.90 -4.59
CA VAL A 97 -18.71 -75.64 -4.49
C VAL A 97 -18.75 -74.95 -5.85
N GLU A 98 -19.29 -73.74 -5.88
CA GLU A 98 -19.20 -72.82 -7.03
C GLU A 98 -18.27 -71.67 -6.66
N THR A 99 -17.36 -71.29 -7.54
CA THR A 99 -16.43 -70.18 -7.34
C THR A 99 -16.46 -69.25 -8.54
N ILE A 100 -16.47 -67.95 -8.28
CA ILE A 100 -16.36 -66.89 -9.29
C ILE A 100 -15.19 -66.01 -8.91
N GLU A 101 -14.24 -65.87 -9.82
CA GLU A 101 -13.14 -64.91 -9.71
C GLU A 101 -13.28 -63.88 -10.83
N ALA A 102 -13.25 -62.60 -10.50
CA ALA A 102 -13.50 -61.51 -11.42
C ALA A 102 -12.44 -60.42 -11.33
N GLU A 103 -12.05 -59.89 -12.48
CA GLU A 103 -11.29 -58.64 -12.62
C GLU A 103 -12.24 -57.57 -13.15
N VAL A 104 -12.33 -56.42 -12.46
CA VAL A 104 -13.33 -55.39 -12.74
C VAL A 104 -12.71 -54.00 -12.72
N ARG A 105 -13.24 -53.11 -13.57
CA ARG A 105 -12.95 -51.68 -13.57
C ARG A 105 -14.24 -50.88 -13.48
N PHE A 106 -14.25 -49.84 -12.67
CA PHE A 106 -15.37 -48.93 -12.49
C PHE A 106 -14.94 -47.50 -12.84
N ARG A 107 -15.82 -46.74 -13.50
CA ARG A 107 -15.64 -45.32 -13.78
C ARG A 107 -16.55 -44.51 -12.83
N HIS A 108 -16.03 -43.42 -12.28
CA HIS A 108 -16.83 -42.45 -11.54
C HIS A 108 -17.96 -41.89 -12.41
N THR A 109 -19.16 -41.80 -11.84
CA THR A 109 -20.33 -41.30 -12.55
C THR A 109 -21.02 -40.14 -11.87
N GLU A 110 -21.01 -40.10 -10.53
CA GLU A 110 -21.78 -39.11 -9.78
C GLU A 110 -21.19 -38.91 -8.39
N THR A 111 -21.31 -37.70 -7.86
CA THR A 111 -20.99 -37.37 -6.46
C THR A 111 -22.19 -36.63 -5.89
N ASP A 112 -22.74 -37.15 -4.79
CA ASP A 112 -23.74 -36.51 -3.94
C ASP A 112 -23.08 -36.02 -2.63
N GLU A 113 -23.79 -35.27 -1.78
CA GLU A 113 -23.28 -34.64 -0.55
C GLU A 113 -22.53 -35.60 0.40
N MET A 114 -22.82 -36.90 0.34
CA MET A 114 -22.18 -37.92 1.18
C MET A 114 -21.70 -39.17 0.41
N ILE A 115 -21.94 -39.28 -0.90
CA ILE A 115 -21.71 -40.55 -1.63
C ILE A 115 -21.09 -40.29 -3.00
N GLU A 116 -19.95 -40.92 -3.30
CA GLU A 116 -19.44 -41.07 -4.66
C GLU A 116 -19.96 -42.38 -5.27
N THR A 117 -20.51 -42.31 -6.49
CA THR A 117 -21.02 -43.46 -7.25
C THR A 117 -20.13 -43.75 -8.45
N TYR A 118 -19.76 -45.03 -8.61
CA TYR A 118 -19.00 -45.54 -9.75
C TYR A 118 -19.79 -46.62 -10.48
N ARG A 119 -19.74 -46.66 -11.81
CA ARG A 119 -20.38 -47.69 -12.65
C ARG A 119 -19.35 -48.59 -13.31
N LEU A 120 -19.70 -49.88 -13.48
CA LEU A 120 -18.87 -50.86 -14.17
C LEU A 120 -18.53 -50.35 -15.57
N LEU A 121 -17.23 -50.22 -15.83
CA LEU A 121 -16.67 -49.85 -17.12
C LEU A 121 -16.48 -51.10 -17.97
N ASP A 122 -15.76 -52.08 -17.45
CA ASP A 122 -15.59 -53.41 -18.02
C ASP A 122 -15.00 -54.39 -17.00
N GLY A 123 -14.90 -55.66 -17.39
CA GLY A 123 -14.24 -56.69 -16.62
C GLY A 123 -14.33 -58.07 -17.26
N SER A 124 -13.80 -59.07 -16.57
CA SER A 124 -13.97 -60.48 -16.89
C SER A 124 -14.16 -61.28 -15.62
N ALA A 125 -14.96 -62.35 -15.68
CA ALA A 125 -15.16 -63.28 -14.59
C ALA A 125 -14.98 -64.71 -15.05
N VAL A 126 -14.39 -65.55 -14.22
CA VAL A 126 -14.27 -67.00 -14.43
C VAL A 126 -15.15 -67.67 -13.40
N TRP A 127 -16.21 -68.32 -13.85
CA TRP A 127 -17.02 -69.21 -13.03
C TRP A 127 -16.43 -70.62 -13.10
N THR A 128 -16.37 -71.28 -11.95
CA THR A 128 -16.01 -72.69 -11.81
C THR A 128 -17.00 -73.36 -10.87
N ALA A 129 -17.36 -74.61 -11.15
CA ALA A 129 -18.14 -75.44 -10.25
C ALA A 129 -17.47 -76.79 -10.10
N SER A 130 -17.44 -77.31 -8.87
CA SER A 130 -16.88 -78.62 -8.54
C SER A 130 -17.54 -79.19 -7.30
N GLY A 131 -17.73 -80.50 -7.23
CA GLY A 131 -18.21 -81.15 -6.00
C GLY A 131 -18.96 -82.44 -6.26
N GLN A 132 -19.40 -83.08 -5.18
CA GLN A 132 -20.19 -84.31 -5.22
C GLN A 132 -21.46 -84.15 -4.38
N SER A 133 -22.60 -84.53 -4.96
CA SER A 133 -23.88 -84.60 -4.26
C SER A 133 -24.50 -85.98 -4.51
N GLY A 134 -24.47 -86.85 -3.50
CA GLY A 134 -24.87 -88.25 -3.66
C GLY A 134 -23.90 -89.01 -4.57
N SER A 135 -24.41 -89.73 -5.57
CA SER A 135 -23.59 -90.43 -6.59
C SER A 135 -23.21 -89.56 -7.80
N CYS A 136 -23.47 -88.25 -7.73
CA CYS A 136 -23.25 -87.32 -8.82
C CYS A 136 -22.04 -86.41 -8.57
N GLU A 137 -21.09 -86.41 -9.51
CA GLU A 137 -19.97 -85.48 -9.61
C GLU A 137 -20.33 -84.30 -10.52
N TYR A 138 -20.00 -83.10 -10.08
CA TYR A 138 -20.26 -81.85 -10.79
C TYR A 138 -18.93 -81.23 -11.20
N SER A 139 -18.83 -80.79 -12.45
CA SER A 139 -17.70 -80.00 -12.93
C SER A 139 -18.12 -79.03 -14.03
N GLY A 140 -17.55 -77.82 -14.02
CA GLY A 140 -17.75 -76.84 -15.07
C GLY A 140 -16.84 -75.63 -14.90
N SER A 141 -16.43 -75.00 -16.00
CA SER A 141 -15.72 -73.73 -16.00
C SER A 141 -16.15 -72.89 -17.19
N ARG A 142 -16.31 -71.58 -17.00
CA ARG A 142 -16.68 -70.64 -18.06
C ARG A 142 -16.16 -69.23 -17.77
N THR A 143 -15.53 -68.62 -18.76
CA THR A 143 -15.20 -67.19 -18.74
C THR A 143 -16.38 -66.37 -19.24
N ILE A 144 -16.64 -65.25 -18.57
CA ILE A 144 -17.74 -64.33 -18.77
C ILE A 144 -17.13 -62.94 -18.97
N SER A 145 -17.43 -62.29 -20.08
CA SER A 145 -17.08 -60.87 -20.28
C SER A 145 -18.09 -59.98 -19.58
N LEU A 146 -17.61 -59.00 -18.81
CA LEU A 146 -18.44 -58.04 -18.10
C LEU A 146 -18.38 -56.71 -18.87
N GLN A 147 -19.44 -56.32 -19.56
CA GLN A 147 -19.54 -55.05 -20.26
C GLN A 147 -20.92 -54.41 -20.00
N PRO A 148 -20.99 -53.10 -19.73
CA PRO A 148 -22.23 -52.42 -19.37
C PRO A 148 -23.26 -52.37 -20.53
N ASP A 149 -22.83 -52.35 -21.79
CA ASP A 149 -23.72 -52.10 -22.96
C ASP A 149 -24.08 -53.36 -23.78
N GLY A 150 -23.70 -54.56 -23.33
CA GLY A 150 -23.82 -55.79 -24.15
C GLY A 150 -25.05 -56.67 -23.88
N ASP A 151 -25.63 -56.63 -22.69
CA ASP A 151 -26.77 -57.48 -22.30
C ASP A 151 -27.43 -56.82 -21.06
N GLN A 152 -28.76 -56.75 -20.99
CA GLN A 152 -29.49 -56.11 -19.86
C GLN A 152 -29.34 -56.85 -18.50
N ARG A 153 -28.31 -57.70 -18.38
CA ARG A 153 -28.13 -58.72 -17.35
C ARG A 153 -26.83 -58.58 -16.57
N VAL A 154 -25.98 -57.61 -16.93
CA VAL A 154 -24.74 -57.28 -16.21
C VAL A 154 -24.81 -55.81 -15.80
N SER A 155 -24.94 -55.56 -14.49
CA SER A 155 -24.88 -54.21 -13.94
C SER A 155 -23.95 -54.19 -12.73
N GLY A 156 -23.16 -53.13 -12.60
CA GLY A 156 -22.17 -52.96 -11.54
C GLY A 156 -22.15 -51.54 -11.00
N GLN A 157 -22.34 -51.37 -9.69
CA GLN A 157 -22.20 -50.07 -9.01
C GLN A 157 -21.36 -50.19 -7.74
N VAL A 158 -20.54 -49.18 -7.47
CA VAL A 158 -19.79 -48.99 -6.22
C VAL A 158 -20.21 -47.66 -5.61
N PHE A 159 -20.56 -47.67 -4.34
CA PHE A 159 -20.83 -46.48 -3.55
C PHE A 159 -19.72 -46.27 -2.53
N VAL A 160 -19.22 -45.05 -2.40
CA VAL A 160 -18.20 -44.68 -1.40
C VAL A 160 -18.74 -43.53 -0.58
N ASN A 161 -18.99 -43.75 0.72
CA ASN A 161 -19.40 -42.69 1.64
C ASN A 161 -18.20 -41.79 1.98
N THR A 162 -18.35 -40.47 1.87
CA THR A 162 -17.29 -39.47 2.10
C THR A 162 -17.39 -38.75 3.44
N ALA A 163 -18.49 -38.95 4.19
CA ALA A 163 -18.75 -38.29 5.46
C ALA A 163 -18.56 -39.28 6.64
N ASP A 164 -17.53 -39.02 7.44
CA ASP A 164 -17.23 -39.65 8.73
C ASP A 164 -16.74 -41.12 8.72
N SER A 165 -15.90 -41.45 9.70
CA SER A 165 -14.97 -42.59 9.77
C SER A 165 -15.60 -44.00 9.91
N THR A 166 -16.75 -44.24 9.30
CA THR A 166 -17.39 -45.55 9.14
C THR A 166 -17.96 -45.63 7.72
N TYR A 167 -17.29 -46.40 6.86
CA TYR A 167 -17.58 -46.46 5.44
C TYR A 167 -18.59 -47.58 5.15
N ASP A 168 -19.73 -47.24 4.57
CA ASP A 168 -20.63 -48.21 3.93
C ASP A 168 -20.29 -48.26 2.44
N ALA A 169 -19.74 -49.38 1.96
CA ALA A 169 -19.48 -49.61 0.54
C ALA A 169 -20.29 -50.82 0.04
N GLY A 170 -21.08 -50.63 -1.01
CA GLY A 170 -21.84 -51.71 -1.65
C GLY A 170 -21.31 -52.00 -3.03
N LEU A 171 -20.96 -53.25 -3.32
CA LEU A 171 -20.68 -53.74 -4.66
C LEU A 171 -21.83 -54.65 -5.10
N LEU A 172 -22.63 -54.20 -6.06
CA LEU A 172 -23.66 -55.03 -6.69
C LEU A 172 -23.18 -55.42 -8.08
N VAL A 173 -22.86 -56.69 -8.32
CA VAL A 173 -22.71 -57.23 -9.68
C VAL A 173 -23.80 -58.26 -9.89
N ASP A 174 -24.80 -57.88 -10.69
CA ASP A 174 -25.87 -58.78 -11.08
C ASP A 174 -25.43 -59.58 -12.31
N LEU A 175 -25.57 -60.91 -12.26
CA LEU A 175 -25.23 -61.86 -13.34
C LEU A 175 -26.43 -62.76 -13.69
N LEU A 176 -27.65 -62.30 -13.41
CA LEU A 176 -28.89 -63.02 -13.67
C LEU A 176 -28.99 -63.55 -15.10
N GLY A 177 -29.20 -64.87 -15.23
CA GLY A 177 -29.63 -65.46 -16.50
C GLY A 177 -28.55 -65.60 -17.58
N LEU A 178 -27.26 -65.65 -17.22
CA LEU A 178 -26.16 -65.94 -18.15
C LEU A 178 -26.11 -67.40 -18.65
N GLY A 179 -27.01 -68.26 -18.16
CA GLY A 179 -27.21 -69.62 -18.68
C GLY A 179 -25.93 -70.46 -18.68
N VAL A 180 -25.15 -70.38 -17.59
CA VAL A 180 -23.91 -71.16 -17.49
C VAL A 180 -24.26 -72.63 -17.30
N LYS A 181 -23.78 -73.46 -18.23
CA LYS A 181 -23.99 -74.90 -18.25
C LYS A 181 -22.71 -75.60 -17.78
N GLY A 182 -22.83 -76.41 -16.73
CA GLY A 182 -21.82 -77.38 -16.31
C GLY A 182 -22.23 -78.81 -16.67
N THR A 183 -21.31 -79.76 -16.47
CA THR A 183 -21.58 -81.19 -16.59
C THR A 183 -21.80 -81.82 -15.22
N ARG A 184 -22.87 -82.61 -15.10
CA ARG A 184 -23.15 -83.45 -13.94
C ARG A 184 -23.08 -84.91 -14.36
N THR A 185 -22.16 -85.66 -13.77
CA THR A 185 -21.91 -87.07 -14.04
C THR A 185 -22.41 -87.89 -12.84
N CYS A 186 -23.45 -88.70 -13.02
CA CYS A 186 -24.01 -89.53 -11.95
C CYS A 186 -23.73 -91.01 -12.19
N GLU A 187 -23.22 -91.70 -11.17
CA GLU A 187 -23.21 -93.16 -11.15
C GLU A 187 -24.61 -93.68 -10.82
N THR A 188 -25.15 -94.50 -11.73
CA THR A 188 -26.43 -95.17 -11.55
C THR A 188 -26.26 -96.68 -11.66
N PRO A 189 -27.19 -97.50 -11.15
CA PRO A 189 -27.13 -98.96 -11.30
C PRO A 189 -27.05 -99.45 -12.76
N SER A 190 -27.39 -98.61 -13.75
CA SER A 190 -27.32 -98.91 -15.19
C SER A 190 -26.10 -98.30 -15.90
N GLY A 191 -25.14 -97.73 -15.16
CA GLY A 191 -23.93 -97.09 -15.67
C GLY A 191 -23.86 -95.58 -15.39
N THR A 192 -22.77 -94.95 -15.82
CA THR A 192 -22.53 -93.51 -15.66
C THR A 192 -23.39 -92.71 -16.65
N GLN A 193 -24.19 -91.76 -16.15
CA GLN A 193 -24.97 -90.82 -16.98
C GLN A 193 -24.46 -89.39 -16.82
N VAL A 194 -24.30 -88.69 -17.93
CA VAL A 194 -23.88 -87.27 -17.97
C VAL A 194 -25.08 -86.40 -18.33
N TYR A 195 -25.32 -85.37 -17.54
CA TYR A 195 -26.38 -84.37 -17.72
C TYR A 195 -25.78 -82.98 -17.84
N GLU A 196 -26.42 -82.11 -18.63
CA GLU A 196 -26.18 -80.67 -18.52
C GLU A 196 -26.85 -80.15 -17.25
N HIS A 197 -26.07 -79.51 -16.36
CA HIS A 197 -26.58 -78.80 -15.20
C HIS A 197 -26.53 -77.30 -15.48
N THR A 198 -27.68 -76.65 -15.46
CA THR A 198 -27.75 -75.18 -15.44
C THR A 198 -27.58 -74.73 -13.99
N ALA A 199 -26.55 -73.93 -13.73
CA ALA A 199 -26.28 -73.42 -12.38
C ALA A 199 -27.52 -72.68 -11.84
N SER A 200 -28.11 -73.22 -10.77
CA SER A 200 -29.36 -72.71 -10.20
C SER A 200 -29.16 -71.53 -9.24
N ALA A 201 -27.92 -71.23 -8.85
CA ALA A 201 -27.60 -70.23 -7.82
C ALA A 201 -26.95 -68.94 -8.34
N LEU A 202 -26.66 -68.81 -9.64
CA LEU A 202 -26.03 -67.64 -10.25
C LEU A 202 -26.91 -66.37 -10.28
N GLY A 203 -28.01 -66.35 -9.54
CA GLY A 203 -28.94 -65.24 -9.53
C GLY A 203 -28.44 -63.97 -8.85
N GLN A 204 -27.43 -64.03 -7.98
CA GLN A 204 -26.91 -62.85 -7.26
C GLN A 204 -25.45 -63.14 -6.88
N VAL A 205 -24.48 -62.63 -7.64
CA VAL A 205 -23.07 -62.96 -7.39
C VAL A 205 -22.46 -62.11 -6.28
N LEU A 206 -23.00 -60.93 -6.02
CA LEU A 206 -22.57 -60.05 -4.93
C LEU A 206 -23.79 -59.27 -4.43
N LYS A 207 -24.35 -59.66 -3.29
CA LYS A 207 -25.42 -58.88 -2.63
C LYS A 207 -25.13 -58.83 -1.13
N SER A 208 -24.36 -57.84 -0.70
CA SER A 208 -24.31 -57.48 0.72
C SER A 208 -25.59 -56.70 1.04
N PHE A 209 -26.47 -57.28 1.86
CA PHE A 209 -27.48 -56.47 2.55
C PHE A 209 -26.73 -55.66 3.60
N SER A 210 -26.88 -54.33 3.57
CA SER A 210 -26.41 -53.52 4.69
C SER A 210 -27.11 -53.99 5.97
N THR A 211 -26.32 -54.27 6.99
CA THR A 211 -26.45 -53.65 8.30
C THR A 211 -25.28 -54.16 9.15
N THR A 212 -24.32 -53.27 9.44
CA THR A 212 -23.22 -53.43 10.43
C THR A 212 -21.91 -54.13 10.03
N GLU A 213 -21.41 -53.97 8.80
CA GLU A 213 -20.03 -54.39 8.44
C GLU A 213 -19.17 -53.17 8.09
N GLU A 214 -18.05 -52.98 8.81
CA GLU A 214 -17.13 -51.85 8.62
C GLU A 214 -16.18 -52.11 7.44
N PHE A 215 -16.29 -51.33 6.38
CA PHE A 215 -15.34 -51.34 5.27
C PHE A 215 -14.17 -50.40 5.58
N TYR A 216 -12.95 -50.76 5.15
CA TYR A 216 -11.75 -49.94 5.40
C TYR A 216 -11.03 -49.60 4.09
N ILE A 217 -10.77 -48.30 3.88
CA ILE A 217 -9.81 -47.84 2.86
C ILE A 217 -8.45 -47.70 3.55
N ARG A 218 -7.45 -48.48 3.13
CA ARG A 218 -6.04 -48.30 3.56
C ARG A 218 -5.17 -48.03 2.35
N ASN A 219 -4.43 -46.92 2.38
CA ASN A 219 -3.44 -46.57 1.34
C ASN A 219 -3.98 -46.65 -0.10
N GLY A 220 -5.23 -46.24 -0.31
CA GLY A 220 -5.86 -46.28 -1.63
C GLY A 220 -6.35 -47.67 -2.07
N VAL A 221 -6.55 -48.59 -1.14
CA VAL A 221 -7.12 -49.92 -1.37
C VAL A 221 -8.39 -50.10 -0.55
N LEU A 222 -9.49 -50.51 -1.18
CA LEU A 222 -10.72 -50.94 -0.53
C LEU A 222 -10.70 -52.47 -0.43
N GLU A 223 -10.69 -53.00 0.79
CA GLU A 223 -10.62 -54.43 1.11
C GLU A 223 -11.83 -54.84 1.96
N GLY A 224 -12.31 -56.07 1.79
CA GLY A 224 -13.37 -56.65 2.63
C GLY A 224 -13.42 -58.18 2.53
N GLU A 225 -13.75 -58.81 3.66
CA GLU A 225 -13.90 -60.26 3.85
C GLU A 225 -15.10 -60.49 4.78
N ASN A 226 -15.98 -61.43 4.45
CA ASN A 226 -17.11 -61.79 5.31
C ASN A 226 -16.83 -63.11 6.07
N VAL A 227 -17.12 -63.14 7.37
CA VAL A 227 -16.92 -64.30 8.27
C VAL A 227 -18.26 -64.75 8.85
N GLU A 228 -18.65 -65.97 8.46
CA GLU A 228 -19.66 -66.87 9.04
C GLU A 228 -20.90 -66.27 9.74
N TRP A 229 -22.09 -66.49 9.15
CA TRP A 229 -23.37 -66.38 9.86
C TRP A 229 -23.64 -67.62 10.73
N PRO A 230 -23.80 -67.50 12.07
CA PRO A 230 -24.00 -68.67 12.94
C PRO A 230 -25.45 -69.16 13.06
N SER A 231 -26.43 -68.64 12.31
CA SER A 231 -27.81 -69.09 12.51
C SER A 231 -28.69 -69.07 11.26
N GLN A 232 -29.24 -70.24 10.96
CA GLN A 232 -30.28 -70.61 9.98
C GLN A 232 -29.82 -70.88 8.54
N THR A 233 -29.59 -72.17 8.25
CA THR A 233 -29.99 -72.88 7.00
C THR A 233 -29.80 -72.18 5.65
N ILE A 234 -28.78 -71.34 5.49
CA ILE A 234 -28.39 -70.74 4.22
C ILE A 234 -26.97 -71.25 3.88
N PRO A 235 -26.69 -71.64 2.62
CA PRO A 235 -25.34 -72.04 2.16
C PRO A 235 -24.27 -71.01 2.54
N GLN A 236 -23.07 -71.49 2.90
CA GLN A 236 -21.94 -70.61 3.21
C GLN A 236 -21.50 -69.89 1.93
N LEU A 237 -21.55 -68.56 1.97
CA LEU A 237 -21.02 -67.67 0.92
C LEU A 237 -19.81 -66.94 1.49
N HIS A 238 -18.65 -67.12 0.86
CA HIS A 238 -17.43 -66.37 1.15
C HIS A 238 -17.16 -65.42 0.01
N TYR A 239 -16.88 -64.16 0.35
CA TYR A 239 -16.46 -63.15 -0.63
C TYR A 239 -15.13 -62.54 -0.18
N GLU A 240 -14.25 -62.30 -1.14
CA GLU A 240 -13.00 -61.58 -0.94
C GLU A 240 -12.87 -60.57 -2.08
N TRP A 241 -12.59 -59.31 -1.78
CA TRP A 241 -12.29 -58.32 -2.81
C TRP A 241 -11.16 -57.39 -2.41
N ARG A 242 -10.46 -56.92 -3.44
CA ARG A 242 -9.39 -55.92 -3.33
C ARG A 242 -9.49 -54.96 -4.50
N LEU A 243 -9.96 -53.75 -4.25
CA LEU A 243 -10.03 -52.67 -5.23
C LEU A 243 -8.95 -51.62 -4.93
N THR A 244 -8.29 -51.12 -5.97
CA THR A 244 -7.23 -50.10 -5.89
C THR A 244 -7.59 -48.89 -6.72
N TRP A 245 -7.33 -47.68 -6.21
CA TRP A 245 -7.39 -46.47 -7.03
C TRP A 245 -6.25 -46.51 -8.04
N GLN A 246 -6.57 -46.42 -9.34
CA GLN A 246 -5.54 -46.24 -10.34
C GLN A 246 -5.13 -44.77 -10.38
N GLY A 247 -3.89 -44.50 -9.96
CA GLY A 247 -3.33 -43.15 -9.79
C GLY A 247 -3.42 -42.70 -8.34
N ALA A 248 -2.37 -42.93 -7.56
CA ALA A 248 -2.25 -42.31 -6.24
C ALA A 248 -2.31 -40.78 -6.39
N PRO A 249 -2.94 -40.04 -5.46
CA PRO A 249 -2.83 -38.60 -5.45
C PRO A 249 -1.35 -38.24 -5.34
N GLN A 250 -0.75 -37.81 -6.45
CA GLN A 250 0.61 -37.33 -6.45
C GLN A 250 0.66 -36.15 -5.46
N GLU A 251 1.47 -36.22 -4.41
CA GLU A 251 1.73 -35.04 -3.58
C GLU A 251 2.48 -34.04 -4.46
N VAL A 252 1.83 -32.90 -4.71
CA VAL A 252 2.34 -31.85 -5.57
C VAL A 252 2.18 -30.51 -4.89
N GLU A 253 3.08 -29.60 -5.24
CA GLU A 253 3.06 -28.22 -4.81
C GLU A 253 3.16 -27.30 -6.02
N LEU A 254 2.51 -26.14 -5.93
CA LEU A 254 2.61 -25.07 -6.90
C LEU A 254 3.38 -23.92 -6.28
N ILE A 255 4.54 -23.61 -6.84
CA ILE A 255 5.42 -22.53 -6.35
C ILE A 255 5.21 -21.30 -7.22
N VAL A 256 4.96 -20.15 -6.59
CA VAL A 256 4.80 -18.84 -7.22
C VAL A 256 6.02 -17.98 -6.92
N GLU A 257 6.68 -17.48 -7.97
CA GLU A 257 7.94 -16.74 -7.91
C GLU A 257 7.83 -15.44 -8.72
N PRO A 258 7.49 -14.30 -8.08
CA PRO A 258 7.55 -12.99 -8.72
C PRO A 258 8.99 -12.51 -8.91
N ASP A 259 9.34 -12.01 -10.09
CA ASP A 259 10.67 -11.49 -10.38
C ASP A 259 10.91 -10.15 -9.69
N GLY A 260 12.11 -9.93 -9.14
CA GLY A 260 12.45 -8.69 -8.43
C GLY A 260 11.56 -8.37 -7.22
N TYR A 261 10.83 -9.35 -6.66
CA TYR A 261 9.74 -9.15 -5.70
C TYR A 261 10.10 -8.28 -4.48
N ALA A 262 11.32 -8.45 -3.96
CA ALA A 262 11.77 -7.74 -2.76
C ALA A 262 11.96 -6.23 -2.96
N THR A 263 12.06 -5.76 -4.20
CA THR A 263 12.40 -4.37 -4.53
C THR A 263 11.38 -3.70 -5.44
N TRP A 264 10.46 -4.46 -6.03
CA TRP A 264 9.47 -3.93 -6.97
C TRP A 264 8.49 -2.97 -6.28
N LEU A 265 8.29 -1.81 -6.90
CA LEU A 265 7.30 -0.81 -6.52
C LEU A 265 6.37 -0.58 -7.72
N PRO A 266 5.05 -0.42 -7.51
CA PRO A 266 4.12 -0.07 -8.56
C PRO A 266 4.40 1.34 -9.08
N GLU A 267 4.38 1.49 -10.39
CA GLU A 267 4.51 2.76 -11.12
C GLU A 267 3.34 2.89 -12.10
N ALA A 268 2.88 4.10 -12.36
CA ALA A 268 1.80 4.37 -13.31
C ALA A 268 2.31 4.97 -14.62
N GLY A 269 1.48 4.84 -15.66
CA GLY A 269 1.64 5.60 -16.90
C GLY A 269 1.17 7.06 -16.77
N ALA A 270 0.94 7.69 -17.93
CA ALA A 270 0.52 9.09 -18.01
C ALA A 270 -0.94 9.35 -17.56
N ASP A 271 -1.77 8.32 -17.52
CA ASP A 271 -3.17 8.34 -17.07
C ASP A 271 -3.60 6.91 -16.66
N GLU A 272 -4.85 6.74 -16.22
CA GLU A 272 -5.32 5.45 -15.68
C GLU A 272 -5.52 4.35 -16.76
N ALA A 273 -5.33 4.68 -18.05
CA ALA A 273 -5.35 3.71 -19.14
C ALA A 273 -3.94 3.35 -19.63
N ALA A 274 -2.95 4.21 -19.38
CA ALA A 274 -1.57 3.99 -19.75
C ALA A 274 -0.87 3.05 -18.76
N GLU A 275 -0.24 2.01 -19.31
CA GLU A 275 0.59 1.08 -18.54
C GLU A 275 1.78 1.80 -17.90
N GLY A 276 2.04 1.51 -16.62
CA GLY A 276 3.27 1.88 -15.94
C GLY A 276 4.29 0.77 -16.03
N ASN A 277 4.70 0.23 -14.88
CA ASN A 277 5.64 -0.91 -14.84
C ASN A 277 4.93 -2.24 -14.56
N SER A 278 5.63 -3.34 -14.82
CA SER A 278 5.11 -4.70 -14.64
C SER A 278 6.03 -5.53 -13.77
N ILE A 279 5.46 -6.56 -13.14
CA ILE A 279 6.18 -7.64 -12.48
C ILE A 279 5.81 -8.96 -13.15
N ALA A 280 6.82 -9.69 -13.62
CA ALA A 280 6.65 -11.02 -14.16
C ALA A 280 6.55 -12.04 -13.02
N VAL A 281 5.61 -12.97 -13.11
CA VAL A 281 5.38 -13.99 -12.08
C VAL A 281 5.41 -15.38 -12.70
N ALA A 282 6.37 -16.20 -12.28
CA ALA A 282 6.47 -17.60 -12.67
C ALA A 282 5.68 -18.49 -11.70
N ALA A 283 4.96 -19.46 -12.23
CA ALA A 283 4.29 -20.51 -11.49
C ALA A 283 4.83 -21.86 -11.94
N ARG A 284 5.29 -22.71 -11.01
CA ARG A 284 5.92 -24.01 -11.31
C ARG A 284 5.29 -25.11 -10.48
N LEU A 285 4.73 -26.11 -11.16
CA LEU A 285 4.11 -27.25 -10.51
C LEU A 285 5.13 -28.39 -10.37
N ARG A 286 5.29 -28.92 -9.16
CA ARG A 286 6.29 -29.96 -8.83
C ARG A 286 5.70 -31.04 -7.94
N SER A 287 6.29 -32.22 -7.99
CA SER A 287 6.04 -33.28 -7.02
C SER A 287 6.80 -33.04 -5.71
N ALA A 288 6.46 -33.77 -4.65
CA ALA A 288 7.24 -33.78 -3.39
C ALA A 288 8.74 -34.10 -3.58
N GLY A 289 9.11 -34.79 -4.67
CA GLY A 289 10.50 -35.07 -5.04
C GLY A 289 11.20 -33.94 -5.82
N GLY A 290 10.51 -32.84 -6.12
CA GLY A 290 11.02 -31.69 -6.89
C GLY A 290 10.89 -31.81 -8.41
N GLU A 291 10.43 -32.97 -8.92
CA GLU A 291 10.26 -33.19 -10.36
C GLU A 291 9.07 -32.38 -10.92
N PRO A 292 9.18 -31.79 -12.12
CA PRO A 292 8.08 -31.08 -12.77
C PRO A 292 6.85 -31.98 -12.99
N VAL A 293 5.65 -31.41 -12.78
CA VAL A 293 4.38 -32.12 -12.99
C VAL A 293 3.53 -31.36 -13.99
N GLN A 294 2.90 -32.09 -14.90
CA GLN A 294 2.05 -31.50 -15.94
C GLN A 294 0.70 -31.05 -15.34
N ALA A 295 0.39 -29.77 -15.45
CA ALA A 295 -0.95 -29.23 -15.25
C ALA A 295 -1.74 -29.28 -16.57
N ALA A 296 -3.06 -29.47 -16.46
CA ALA A 296 -4.00 -29.25 -17.54
C ALA A 296 -4.22 -27.75 -17.81
N ARG A 297 -4.10 -26.90 -16.78
CA ARG A 297 -4.29 -25.45 -16.87
C ARG A 297 -3.66 -24.74 -15.67
N PHE A 298 -3.21 -23.49 -15.86
CA PHE A 298 -2.95 -22.55 -14.77
C PHE A 298 -3.91 -21.38 -14.85
N ARG A 299 -4.36 -20.88 -13.70
CA ARG A 299 -5.16 -19.66 -13.56
C ARG A 299 -4.44 -18.69 -12.65
N PHE A 300 -4.19 -17.49 -13.14
CA PHE A 300 -3.70 -16.35 -12.37
C PHE A 300 -4.87 -15.43 -12.09
N GLU A 301 -5.03 -15.00 -10.84
CA GLU A 301 -6.17 -14.19 -10.40
C GLU A 301 -5.71 -13.11 -9.42
N LEU A 302 -6.11 -11.87 -9.68
CA LEU A 302 -5.89 -10.73 -8.80
C LEU A 302 -7.08 -10.57 -7.86
N VAL A 303 -6.81 -10.51 -6.56
CA VAL A 303 -7.81 -10.45 -5.49
C VAL A 303 -7.61 -9.17 -4.68
N GLY A 304 -8.70 -8.43 -4.48
CA GLY A 304 -8.67 -7.21 -3.67
C GLY A 304 -7.86 -6.08 -4.30
N THR A 305 -7.81 -6.02 -5.63
CA THR A 305 -7.12 -4.96 -6.39
C THR A 305 -7.72 -3.58 -6.07
N SER A 306 -6.84 -2.62 -5.81
CA SER A 306 -7.20 -1.24 -5.53
C SER A 306 -7.80 -0.51 -6.73
N ARG A 307 -8.48 0.60 -6.43
CA ARG A 307 -9.18 1.47 -7.39
C ARG A 307 -9.11 2.92 -6.95
N GLU A 308 -7.91 3.38 -6.59
CA GLU A 308 -7.76 4.78 -6.20
C GLU A 308 -8.13 5.69 -7.38
N PRO A 309 -8.77 6.86 -7.14
CA PRO A 309 -9.06 7.78 -8.24
C PRO A 309 -7.74 8.26 -8.87
N GLY A 310 -7.61 8.21 -10.19
CA GLY A 310 -6.40 8.70 -10.85
C GLY A 310 -5.20 7.78 -10.71
N VAL A 311 -3.99 8.33 -10.90
CA VAL A 311 -2.72 7.55 -10.86
C VAL A 311 -1.81 7.91 -9.68
N SER A 312 -2.13 9.00 -8.99
CA SER A 312 -1.40 9.55 -7.83
C SER A 312 -2.33 10.45 -7.01
N MET A 313 -1.84 10.99 -5.89
CA MET A 313 -2.67 11.75 -4.94
C MET A 313 -3.31 13.03 -5.50
N ASN A 314 -2.73 13.63 -6.54
CA ASN A 314 -3.22 14.87 -7.16
C ASN A 314 -3.39 14.81 -8.69
N TYR A 315 -3.16 13.66 -9.33
CA TYR A 315 -3.19 13.57 -10.78
C TYR A 315 -3.93 12.32 -11.32
N PRO A 316 -4.73 12.45 -12.41
CA PRO A 316 -5.16 13.71 -13.03
C PRO A 316 -6.05 14.50 -12.07
N ARG A 317 -6.40 15.75 -12.43
CA ARG A 317 -7.30 16.57 -11.61
C ARG A 317 -8.60 15.82 -11.28
N PRO A 318 -9.25 16.08 -10.13
CA PRO A 318 -10.33 15.23 -9.61
C PRO A 318 -11.54 15.08 -10.52
N SER A 319 -11.81 16.09 -11.36
CA SER A 319 -12.91 16.03 -12.34
C SER A 319 -12.65 15.08 -13.52
N LEU A 320 -11.41 14.65 -13.72
CA LEU A 320 -10.99 13.69 -14.74
C LEU A 320 -10.56 12.34 -14.17
N ALA A 321 -10.29 12.28 -12.86
CA ALA A 321 -9.86 11.07 -12.18
C ALA A 321 -10.94 9.98 -12.23
N ARG A 322 -10.52 8.76 -12.60
CA ARG A 322 -11.38 7.56 -12.67
C ARG A 322 -10.94 6.54 -11.63
N THR A 323 -11.88 5.70 -11.19
CA THR A 323 -11.64 4.60 -10.21
C THR A 323 -11.53 3.25 -10.93
N THR A 324 -10.64 3.18 -11.92
CA THR A 324 -10.33 1.95 -12.64
C THR A 324 -9.48 1.01 -11.78
N LEU A 325 -9.21 -0.21 -12.27
CA LEU A 325 -8.34 -1.15 -11.55
C LEU A 325 -6.88 -0.71 -11.66
N ASP A 326 -6.19 -0.66 -10.52
CA ASP A 326 -4.81 -0.16 -10.43
C ASP A 326 -3.78 -1.20 -10.86
N LEU A 327 -4.15 -2.48 -10.92
CA LEU A 327 -3.31 -3.57 -11.42
C LEU A 327 -4.12 -4.52 -12.31
N LYS A 328 -3.50 -5.00 -13.39
CA LYS A 328 -4.11 -5.96 -14.32
C LYS A 328 -3.11 -7.01 -14.79
N LEU A 329 -3.62 -8.20 -15.08
CA LEU A 329 -2.90 -9.24 -15.81
C LEU A 329 -2.92 -8.91 -17.31
N THR A 330 -1.76 -8.60 -17.87
CA THR A 330 -1.63 -8.11 -19.26
C THR A 330 -1.23 -9.22 -20.21
N ALA A 331 -0.37 -10.14 -19.78
CA ALA A 331 0.08 -11.28 -20.57
C ALA A 331 0.17 -12.56 -19.74
N VAL A 332 0.04 -13.71 -20.41
CA VAL A 332 0.39 -15.03 -19.88
C VAL A 332 1.00 -15.90 -20.96
N THR A 333 1.85 -16.84 -20.59
CA THR A 333 2.33 -17.91 -21.48
C THR A 333 1.18 -18.81 -21.93
N ASN A 334 1.10 -19.13 -23.23
CA ASN A 334 0.09 -20.02 -23.80
C ASN A 334 -1.36 -19.69 -23.36
N GLU A 335 -1.74 -18.41 -23.45
CA GLU A 335 -3.07 -17.92 -23.07
C GLU A 335 -4.20 -18.74 -23.71
N THR A 336 -5.14 -19.22 -22.88
CA THR A 336 -6.34 -19.96 -23.31
C THR A 336 -7.64 -19.22 -23.04
N ALA A 337 -7.66 -18.38 -22.00
CA ALA A 337 -8.82 -17.57 -21.64
C ALA A 337 -8.40 -16.39 -20.75
N ARG A 338 -9.18 -15.31 -20.75
CA ARG A 338 -8.95 -14.15 -19.89
C ARG A 338 -10.22 -13.40 -19.55
N ASP A 339 -10.11 -12.55 -18.53
CA ASP A 339 -11.15 -11.62 -18.09
C ASP A 339 -11.20 -10.32 -18.90
N GLY A 340 -11.83 -10.33 -20.08
CA GLY A 340 -12.17 -9.14 -20.86
C GLY A 340 -11.11 -8.02 -20.83
N GLU A 341 -11.54 -6.78 -20.57
CA GLU A 341 -10.68 -5.59 -20.43
C GLU A 341 -10.26 -5.29 -18.97
N ASP A 342 -10.90 -5.95 -18.00
CA ASP A 342 -10.63 -5.77 -16.56
C ASP A 342 -9.34 -6.48 -16.14
N GLY A 343 -8.97 -7.58 -16.83
CA GLY A 343 -7.70 -8.27 -16.66
C GLY A 343 -7.47 -8.78 -15.24
N GLN A 344 -8.52 -9.13 -14.49
CA GLN A 344 -8.38 -9.60 -13.11
C GLN A 344 -8.12 -11.11 -13.02
N TRP A 345 -8.35 -11.87 -14.09
CA TRP A 345 -7.85 -13.23 -14.21
C TRP A 345 -7.41 -13.56 -15.64
N ILE A 346 -6.45 -14.47 -15.76
CA ILE A 346 -5.96 -15.00 -17.03
C ILE A 346 -5.58 -16.48 -16.87
N GLU A 347 -5.83 -17.28 -17.89
CA GLU A 347 -5.56 -18.72 -17.89
C GLU A 347 -4.52 -19.10 -18.95
N ALA A 348 -3.57 -19.95 -18.55
CA ALA A 348 -2.61 -20.58 -19.42
C ALA A 348 -2.99 -22.04 -19.66
N GLY A 349 -2.76 -22.52 -20.88
CA GLY A 349 -2.98 -23.91 -21.27
C GLY A 349 -2.06 -24.91 -20.56
N PRO A 350 -2.09 -26.19 -20.98
CA PRO A 350 -1.33 -27.25 -20.33
C PRO A 350 0.19 -26.99 -20.30
N GLY A 351 0.84 -27.32 -19.19
CA GLY A 351 2.29 -27.14 -19.01
C GLY A 351 2.78 -27.58 -17.63
N THR A 352 4.09 -27.66 -17.45
CA THR A 352 4.72 -27.84 -16.12
C THR A 352 4.87 -26.53 -15.35
N ASP A 353 4.78 -25.43 -16.08
CA ASP A 353 4.94 -24.07 -15.61
C ASP A 353 4.11 -23.12 -16.48
N ALA A 354 3.88 -21.93 -15.94
CA ALA A 354 3.31 -20.80 -16.65
C ALA A 354 3.90 -19.50 -16.09
N ALA A 355 3.90 -18.43 -16.88
CA ALA A 355 4.27 -17.10 -16.41
C ALA A 355 3.24 -16.06 -16.83
N ALA A 356 2.96 -15.10 -15.94
CA ALA A 356 2.06 -13.99 -16.21
C ALA A 356 2.71 -12.65 -15.84
N ASP A 357 2.34 -11.59 -16.56
CA ASP A 357 2.74 -10.23 -16.24
C ASP A 357 1.60 -9.51 -15.52
N VAL A 358 1.90 -8.94 -14.34
CA VAL A 358 1.00 -8.04 -13.63
C VAL A 358 1.50 -6.62 -13.84
N THR A 359 0.73 -5.80 -14.54
CA THR A 359 1.06 -4.40 -14.85
C THR A 359 0.33 -3.45 -13.91
N SER A 360 1.03 -2.44 -13.42
CA SER A 360 0.49 -1.36 -12.60
C SER A 360 0.05 -0.17 -13.45
N TYR A 361 -1.01 0.50 -12.99
CA TYR A 361 -1.59 1.72 -13.55
C TYR A 361 -1.71 2.83 -12.49
N ASP A 362 -1.20 2.61 -11.28
CA ASP A 362 -1.22 3.58 -10.17
C ASP A 362 0.08 3.48 -9.35
N TRP A 363 0.66 4.62 -8.96
CA TRP A 363 1.93 4.67 -8.22
C TRP A 363 1.84 4.09 -6.79
N GLY A 364 0.65 3.93 -6.25
CA GLY A 364 0.37 3.35 -4.94
C GLY A 364 -0.47 2.06 -4.98
N GLY A 365 -0.74 1.50 -6.17
CA GLY A 365 -1.67 0.38 -6.32
C GLY A 365 -1.29 -0.88 -5.54
N TRP A 366 -2.29 -1.64 -5.08
CA TRP A 366 -2.10 -2.90 -4.38
C TRP A 366 -3.11 -3.98 -4.80
N THR A 367 -2.69 -5.24 -4.73
CA THR A 367 -3.53 -6.44 -4.92
C THR A 367 -2.91 -7.65 -4.20
N ALA A 368 -3.57 -8.80 -4.25
CA ALA A 368 -2.98 -10.09 -3.93
C ALA A 368 -3.17 -11.06 -5.11
N LEU A 369 -2.08 -11.67 -5.57
CA LEU A 369 -2.09 -12.65 -6.65
C LEU A 369 -2.33 -14.06 -6.08
N ARG A 370 -3.37 -14.73 -6.58
CA ARG A 370 -3.61 -16.15 -6.38
C ARG A 370 -3.31 -16.88 -7.70
N VAL A 371 -2.61 -18.00 -7.59
CA VAL A 371 -2.35 -18.88 -8.74
C VAL A 371 -2.88 -20.27 -8.44
N THR A 372 -3.64 -20.85 -9.36
CA THR A 372 -4.20 -22.21 -9.22
C THR A 372 -3.79 -23.05 -10.41
N ALA A 373 -3.24 -24.25 -10.17
CA ALA A 373 -2.99 -25.25 -11.21
C ALA A 373 -4.07 -26.33 -11.15
N THR A 374 -4.72 -26.60 -12.28
CA THR A 374 -5.65 -27.72 -12.43
C THR A 374 -4.89 -28.89 -13.04
N LEU A 375 -4.85 -30.04 -12.37
CA LEU A 375 -4.21 -31.26 -12.86
C LEU A 375 -5.07 -32.00 -13.88
N PRO A 376 -4.47 -32.92 -14.68
CA PRO A 376 -5.25 -33.92 -15.42
C PRO A 376 -6.19 -34.68 -14.47
N GLY A 377 -7.48 -34.66 -14.78
CA GLY A 377 -8.52 -35.19 -13.91
C GLY A 377 -9.28 -34.12 -13.11
N GLY A 378 -8.81 -32.88 -13.01
CA GLY A 378 -9.59 -31.75 -12.46
C GLY A 378 -9.27 -31.38 -11.00
N ARG A 379 -8.29 -32.01 -10.35
CA ARG A 379 -7.84 -31.61 -9.01
C ARG A 379 -7.13 -30.26 -9.08
N GLU A 380 -7.49 -29.32 -8.21
CA GLU A 380 -6.88 -27.99 -8.14
C GLU A 380 -5.82 -27.92 -7.03
N ILE A 381 -4.73 -27.23 -7.33
CA ILE A 381 -3.61 -26.97 -6.42
C ILE A 381 -3.42 -25.46 -6.35
N VAL A 382 -3.57 -24.88 -5.16
CA VAL A 382 -3.31 -23.46 -4.92
C VAL A 382 -1.82 -23.25 -4.71
N GLY A 383 -1.28 -22.24 -5.37
CA GLY A 383 0.13 -21.91 -5.31
C GLY A 383 0.49 -21.07 -4.10
N HIS A 384 1.70 -21.27 -3.58
CA HIS A 384 2.26 -20.49 -2.50
C HIS A 384 3.53 -19.75 -2.94
N LEU A 385 3.83 -18.63 -2.28
CA LEU A 385 5.04 -17.85 -2.54
C LEU A 385 6.30 -18.69 -2.26
N ILE A 386 7.27 -18.64 -3.16
CA ILE A 386 8.57 -19.30 -3.00
C ILE A 386 9.21 -19.01 -1.63
N GLY A 387 9.52 -20.08 -0.88
CA GLY A 387 10.11 -19.99 0.45
C GLY A 387 9.13 -19.66 1.59
N GLU A 388 7.86 -19.38 1.28
CA GLU A 388 6.83 -18.99 2.25
C GLU A 388 5.53 -19.81 2.03
N PRO A 389 5.48 -21.11 2.39
CA PRO A 389 4.37 -22.00 2.06
C PRO A 389 3.02 -21.61 2.69
N GLY A 390 3.01 -20.72 3.68
CA GLY A 390 1.79 -20.17 4.28
C GLY A 390 1.16 -19.00 3.51
N VAL A 391 1.77 -18.55 2.40
CA VAL A 391 1.35 -17.37 1.64
C VAL A 391 0.78 -17.81 0.28
N GLU A 392 -0.51 -18.12 0.26
CA GLU A 392 -1.26 -18.55 -0.95
C GLU A 392 -1.88 -17.39 -1.75
N ALA A 393 -1.97 -16.21 -1.13
CA ALA A 393 -2.37 -14.96 -1.76
C ALA A 393 -1.18 -14.00 -1.70
N VAL A 394 -0.38 -13.98 -2.76
CA VAL A 394 0.90 -13.27 -2.81
C VAL A 394 0.64 -11.77 -2.92
N PRO A 395 0.96 -10.96 -1.89
CA PRO A 395 0.71 -9.53 -1.96
C PRO A 395 1.60 -8.87 -3.02
N LEU A 396 1.01 -8.12 -3.95
CA LEU A 396 1.73 -7.27 -4.91
C LEU A 396 1.37 -5.79 -4.66
N PRO A 397 2.34 -4.92 -4.34
CA PRO A 397 3.76 -5.21 -4.07
C PRO A 397 3.97 -6.03 -2.79
N LYS A 398 5.22 -6.51 -2.58
CA LYS A 398 5.63 -7.15 -1.30
C LYS A 398 5.38 -6.18 -0.15
N ARG A 399 4.59 -6.62 0.83
CA ARG A 399 4.21 -5.83 2.01
C ARG A 399 3.80 -6.72 3.17
N ALA A 400 3.93 -6.20 4.38
CA ALA A 400 3.40 -6.83 5.58
C ALA A 400 1.87 -7.05 5.53
N PRO A 401 1.34 -8.09 6.19
CA PRO A 401 -0.11 -8.31 6.28
C PRO A 401 -0.87 -7.08 6.79
N GLY A 402 -1.94 -6.69 6.09
CA GLY A 402 -2.75 -5.52 6.42
C GLY A 402 -2.16 -4.18 5.99
N SER A 403 -0.94 -4.15 5.45
CA SER A 403 -0.35 -2.95 4.85
C SER A 403 -0.68 -2.87 3.34
N LEU A 404 -0.70 -1.66 2.81
CA LEU A 404 -0.83 -1.25 1.41
C LEU A 404 0.51 -0.67 0.88
N VAL A 405 1.44 -0.34 1.77
CA VAL A 405 2.73 0.26 1.44
C VAL A 405 3.79 -0.83 1.29
N ALA A 406 4.57 -0.77 0.21
CA ALA A 406 5.62 -1.75 -0.06
C ALA A 406 6.73 -1.74 1.00
N ASP A 407 7.17 -2.93 1.41
CA ASP A 407 8.26 -3.11 2.39
C ASP A 407 9.57 -2.47 1.91
N ALA A 408 9.83 -2.55 0.60
CA ALA A 408 11.00 -1.96 -0.04
C ALA A 408 11.09 -0.44 0.17
N TRP A 409 9.95 0.25 0.11
CA TRP A 409 9.89 1.68 0.34
C TRP A 409 10.04 2.01 1.82
N LYS A 410 9.30 1.32 2.72
CA LYS A 410 9.43 1.47 4.18
C LYS A 410 10.86 1.25 4.67
N ALA A 411 11.57 0.29 4.11
CA ALA A 411 12.98 0.04 4.43
C ALA A 411 13.91 1.21 4.04
N ARG A 412 13.56 1.99 3.00
CA ARG A 412 14.34 3.13 2.52
C ARG A 412 14.11 4.39 3.37
N VAL A 413 12.85 4.71 3.62
CA VAL A 413 12.48 5.99 4.25
C VAL A 413 12.33 5.87 5.77
N GLY A 414 12.15 4.65 6.30
CA GLY A 414 11.62 4.47 7.65
C GLY A 414 10.15 4.89 7.71
N GLY A 415 9.39 4.39 8.69
CA GLY A 415 7.98 4.76 8.79
C GLY A 415 7.21 3.87 9.75
N GLY A 416 5.98 4.28 10.03
CA GLY A 416 5.04 3.56 10.88
C GLY A 416 3.98 2.79 10.09
N GLY A 417 2.76 2.79 10.61
CA GLY A 417 1.58 2.29 9.93
C GLY A 417 1.18 3.17 8.75
N ASP A 418 0.36 2.64 7.86
CA ASP A 418 0.03 3.30 6.59
C ASP A 418 -0.79 4.58 6.76
N ALA A 419 -1.49 4.70 7.90
CA ALA A 419 -2.29 5.86 8.29
C ALA A 419 -1.51 6.88 9.14
N ASP A 420 -0.24 6.61 9.45
CA ASP A 420 0.58 7.46 10.30
C ASP A 420 1.01 8.72 9.53
N ASP A 421 0.99 9.87 10.21
CA ASP A 421 1.44 11.20 9.73
C ASP A 421 2.45 11.70 10.79
N LEU A 422 3.70 11.26 10.67
CA LEU A 422 4.70 11.31 11.76
C LEU A 422 5.92 12.16 11.43
N ASP A 423 5.83 13.01 10.41
CA ASP A 423 6.88 13.92 9.96
C ASP A 423 7.38 14.81 11.09
N ALA A 424 8.58 14.50 11.56
CA ALA A 424 9.13 15.13 12.76
C ALA A 424 9.92 16.41 12.44
N LEU A 425 10.41 16.59 11.22
CA LEU A 425 11.31 17.69 10.86
C LEU A 425 10.70 18.66 9.85
N PRO A 426 10.82 19.98 10.04
CA PRO A 426 11.26 20.64 11.28
C PRO A 426 10.27 20.38 12.43
N GLU A 427 10.73 20.51 13.67
CA GLU A 427 9.91 20.29 14.88
C GLU A 427 8.71 21.25 14.93
N GLY A 428 8.91 22.51 14.52
CA GLY A 428 7.86 23.50 14.44
C GLY A 428 7.21 23.77 15.80
N ASP A 429 5.88 23.80 15.83
CA ASP A 429 5.08 24.01 17.03
C ASP A 429 4.98 22.79 17.97
N GLY A 430 5.75 21.73 17.70
CA GLY A 430 5.78 20.50 18.48
C GLY A 430 4.80 19.43 17.99
N HIS A 431 3.94 19.73 17.01
CA HIS A 431 3.14 18.70 16.35
C HIS A 431 3.96 17.98 15.27
N ALA A 432 3.82 16.65 15.25
CA ALA A 432 4.32 15.83 14.15
C ALA A 432 3.34 15.90 12.96
N GLY A 433 3.86 15.58 11.78
CA GLY A 433 3.05 15.45 10.59
C GLY A 433 2.84 16.74 9.81
N ASP A 434 2.48 16.56 8.54
CA ASP A 434 2.13 17.63 7.61
C ASP A 434 0.71 17.50 7.04
N GLY A 435 -0.05 16.52 7.52
CA GLY A 435 -1.40 16.22 7.06
C GLY A 435 -1.46 15.13 6.00
N LEU A 436 -0.32 14.51 5.65
CA LEU A 436 -0.21 13.41 4.70
C LEU A 436 0.12 12.13 5.45
N THR A 437 -0.68 11.08 5.20
CA THR A 437 -0.33 9.76 5.75
C THR A 437 0.82 9.13 4.96
N LEU A 438 1.53 8.20 5.60
CA LEU A 438 2.57 7.39 4.99
C LEU A 438 2.16 6.78 3.65
N TYR A 439 0.90 6.32 3.54
CA TYR A 439 0.36 5.80 2.28
C TYR A 439 0.23 6.88 1.20
N GLN A 440 -0.17 8.11 1.55
CA GLN A 440 -0.32 9.21 0.59
C GLN A 440 1.04 9.68 0.09
N GLU A 441 2.05 9.76 0.96
CA GLU A 441 3.43 10.07 0.58
C GLU A 441 4.05 8.97 -0.28
N TYR A 442 3.74 7.71 0.05
CA TYR A 442 4.09 6.55 -0.76
C TYR A 442 3.45 6.66 -2.14
N ARG A 443 2.13 6.75 -2.27
CA ARG A 443 1.45 6.89 -3.57
C ARG A 443 1.93 8.11 -4.34
N GLY A 444 2.29 9.18 -3.62
CA GLY A 444 3.03 10.31 -4.14
C GLY A 444 2.16 11.27 -4.96
N PHE A 445 2.84 12.26 -5.54
CA PHE A 445 2.23 13.43 -6.18
C PHE A 445 2.91 13.68 -7.53
N VAL A 446 2.26 14.45 -8.38
CA VAL A 446 2.82 14.95 -9.64
C VAL A 446 3.06 16.45 -9.52
N GLU A 447 4.30 16.85 -9.80
CA GLU A 447 4.74 18.24 -9.91
C GLU A 447 5.45 18.44 -11.25
N ASN A 448 5.03 19.45 -12.02
CA ASN A 448 5.62 19.78 -13.31
C ASN A 448 5.68 18.58 -14.28
N GLY A 449 4.60 17.79 -14.31
CA GLY A 449 4.43 16.60 -15.13
C GLY A 449 5.25 15.39 -14.66
N ARG A 450 5.88 15.45 -13.48
CA ARG A 450 6.74 14.38 -12.96
C ARG A 450 6.23 13.89 -11.61
N HIS A 451 6.13 12.57 -11.48
CA HIS A 451 5.80 11.93 -10.20
C HIS A 451 6.97 12.04 -9.22
N PHE A 452 6.64 12.20 -7.94
CA PHE A 452 7.54 12.02 -6.81
C PHE A 452 6.80 11.38 -5.62
N ARG A 453 7.55 10.64 -4.80
CA ARG A 453 7.09 10.19 -3.46
C ARG A 453 7.69 11.14 -2.42
N ALA A 454 6.88 11.56 -1.47
CA ALA A 454 7.29 12.42 -0.34
C ALA A 454 8.21 11.67 0.64
N ASP A 455 8.86 12.40 1.54
CA ASP A 455 9.79 11.85 2.55
C ASP A 455 9.15 11.91 3.94
N PRO A 456 8.66 10.78 4.51
CA PRO A 456 7.88 10.70 5.78
C PRO A 456 8.65 11.06 7.06
N ARG A 457 9.80 11.69 6.90
CA ARG A 457 10.66 12.22 7.97
C ARG A 457 10.65 13.74 7.97
N ARG A 458 10.18 14.37 6.89
CA ARG A 458 10.27 15.80 6.64
C ARG A 458 8.92 16.31 6.17
N LYS A 459 8.36 17.22 6.95
CA LYS A 459 7.11 17.90 6.63
C LYS A 459 7.19 18.57 5.25
N ASP A 460 6.25 18.22 4.39
CA ASP A 460 6.07 18.77 3.06
C ASP A 460 5.11 19.97 3.08
N LEU A 461 5.39 20.95 2.21
CA LEU A 461 4.50 22.07 1.94
C LEU A 461 4.35 22.26 0.44
N MET A 462 3.11 22.16 -0.04
CA MET A 462 2.76 22.42 -1.43
C MET A 462 2.39 23.89 -1.62
N VAL A 463 2.92 24.51 -2.66
CA VAL A 463 2.68 25.92 -3.01
C VAL A 463 2.26 26.03 -4.47
N LEU A 464 1.02 26.45 -4.72
CA LEU A 464 0.57 26.88 -6.04
C LEU A 464 1.15 28.26 -6.35
N ASN A 465 2.26 28.31 -7.10
CA ASN A 465 2.91 29.55 -7.51
C ASN A 465 2.41 30.03 -8.87
N THR A 466 1.41 30.92 -8.86
CA THR A 466 0.88 31.54 -10.09
C THR A 466 1.64 32.78 -10.55
N ILE A 467 2.60 33.27 -9.76
CA ILE A 467 3.45 34.42 -10.12
C ILE A 467 4.61 33.99 -11.02
N GLY A 468 5.06 32.74 -10.88
CA GLY A 468 6.12 32.15 -11.68
C GLY A 468 7.53 32.42 -11.12
N GLY A 469 8.53 32.45 -12.00
CA GLY A 469 9.95 32.46 -11.61
C GLY A 469 10.40 33.67 -10.78
N THR A 470 9.68 34.79 -10.83
CA THR A 470 10.03 36.05 -10.13
C THR A 470 10.13 35.87 -8.61
N VAL A 471 9.38 34.94 -8.03
CA VAL A 471 9.32 34.70 -6.57
C VAL A 471 10.04 33.42 -6.14
N ALA A 472 10.60 32.66 -7.09
CA ALA A 472 11.22 31.36 -6.82
C ALA A 472 12.36 31.46 -5.79
N GLU A 473 13.22 32.47 -5.91
CA GLU A 473 14.33 32.66 -4.95
C GLU A 473 13.83 32.94 -3.51
N GLY A 474 12.66 33.56 -3.37
CA GLY A 474 12.05 33.81 -2.06
C GLY A 474 11.43 32.55 -1.46
N ILE A 475 10.84 31.69 -2.30
CA ILE A 475 10.39 30.35 -1.89
C ILE A 475 11.58 29.49 -1.45
N LEU A 476 12.70 29.53 -2.18
CA LEU A 476 13.93 28.82 -1.80
C LEU A 476 14.53 29.35 -0.50
N LEU A 477 14.46 30.67 -0.25
CA LEU A 477 14.83 31.22 1.05
C LEU A 477 13.92 30.66 2.16
N PHE A 478 12.60 30.66 1.95
CA PHE A 478 11.63 30.11 2.88
C PHE A 478 11.92 28.63 3.20
N GLU A 479 12.16 27.80 2.19
CA GLU A 479 12.54 26.40 2.36
C GLU A 479 13.82 26.27 3.21
N ALA A 480 14.85 27.04 2.88
CA ALA A 480 16.14 26.99 3.56
C ALA A 480 16.07 27.38 5.05
N ILE A 481 15.27 28.40 5.40
CA ILE A 481 15.19 28.90 6.78
C ILE A 481 14.20 28.11 7.65
N THR A 482 13.21 27.45 7.05
CA THR A 482 12.25 26.60 7.77
C THR A 482 12.71 25.16 7.89
N GLY A 483 13.45 24.65 6.91
CA GLY A 483 13.82 23.25 6.80
C GLY A 483 12.70 22.35 6.28
N LEU A 484 11.54 22.92 5.90
CA LEU A 484 10.45 22.21 5.22
C LEU A 484 10.92 21.66 3.86
N ALA A 485 10.25 20.64 3.34
CA ALA A 485 10.36 20.26 1.94
C ALA A 485 9.28 21.01 1.15
N VAL A 486 9.68 21.93 0.27
CA VAL A 486 8.73 22.85 -0.38
C VAL A 486 8.58 22.52 -1.86
N HIS A 487 7.39 22.10 -2.25
CA HIS A 487 7.02 21.78 -3.63
C HIS A 487 6.25 22.96 -4.21
N HIS A 488 6.76 23.58 -5.27
CA HIS A 488 6.25 24.88 -5.73
C HIS A 488 6.19 25.05 -7.26
N GLN A 489 6.45 23.98 -8.02
CA GLN A 489 6.48 23.97 -9.48
C GLN A 489 5.23 23.31 -10.09
N PHE A 490 4.14 23.23 -9.32
CA PHE A 490 2.87 22.69 -9.78
C PHE A 490 2.32 23.46 -10.98
N MET A 491 1.85 22.72 -11.97
CA MET A 491 1.00 23.26 -13.02
C MET A 491 -0.42 23.49 -12.45
N TRP A 492 -1.18 24.43 -13.02
CA TRP A 492 -2.51 24.77 -12.48
C TRP A 492 -3.53 23.63 -12.51
N TRP A 493 -3.26 22.56 -13.28
CA TRP A 493 -4.08 21.35 -13.33
C TRP A 493 -3.56 20.20 -12.43
N GLU A 494 -2.43 20.38 -11.76
CA GLU A 494 -1.87 19.45 -10.76
C GLU A 494 -2.19 19.90 -9.33
N LEU A 495 -2.30 21.21 -9.11
CA LEU A 495 -2.81 21.82 -7.90
C LEU A 495 -3.66 23.03 -8.32
N ASP A 496 -4.97 22.93 -8.17
CA ASP A 496 -5.90 23.98 -8.59
C ASP A 496 -6.19 24.99 -7.46
N ASP A 497 -7.11 25.93 -7.70
CA ASP A 497 -7.49 26.98 -6.77
C ASP A 497 -8.26 26.50 -5.53
N THR A 498 -8.70 25.24 -5.51
CA THR A 498 -9.19 24.58 -4.28
C THR A 498 -8.04 24.32 -3.32
N ARG A 499 -6.82 24.21 -3.86
CA ARG A 499 -5.55 23.93 -3.18
C ARG A 499 -5.51 22.59 -2.46
N VAL A 500 -6.47 21.70 -2.68
CA VAL A 500 -6.46 20.38 -2.06
C VAL A 500 -5.31 19.58 -2.67
N VAL A 501 -4.36 19.13 -1.85
CA VAL A 501 -3.16 18.42 -2.32
C VAL A 501 -3.39 16.92 -2.50
N ASN A 502 -4.35 16.36 -1.76
CA ASN A 502 -4.68 14.94 -1.75
C ASN A 502 -6.13 14.65 -2.19
N PRO A 503 -6.61 15.23 -3.31
CA PRO A 503 -8.01 15.10 -3.69
C PRO A 503 -8.37 13.70 -4.23
N ASN A 504 -7.40 13.00 -4.81
CA ASN A 504 -7.60 11.69 -5.41
C ASN A 504 -7.39 10.59 -4.35
N ARG A 505 -8.45 10.27 -3.60
CA ARG A 505 -8.41 9.30 -2.49
C ARG A 505 -9.66 8.44 -2.45
N ALA A 506 -9.52 7.15 -2.12
CA ALA A 506 -10.63 6.24 -1.87
C ALA A 506 -10.40 5.29 -0.69
N ALA A 507 -9.83 4.10 -0.93
CA ALA A 507 -9.66 3.05 0.06
C ALA A 507 -8.36 3.19 0.85
N GLY A 508 -7.35 3.85 0.28
CA GLY A 508 -6.11 4.17 0.95
C GLY A 508 -6.31 5.07 2.19
N PRO A 509 -5.46 4.94 3.23
CA PRO A 509 -5.52 5.78 4.42
C PRO A 509 -5.45 7.28 4.13
N HIS A 510 -6.13 8.03 5.00
CA HIS A 510 -6.25 9.48 4.90
C HIS A 510 -6.50 10.07 6.29
N ALA A 511 -5.70 11.06 6.69
CA ALA A 511 -5.86 11.77 7.96
C ALA A 511 -6.76 13.00 7.82
N VAL A 512 -6.44 13.89 6.88
CA VAL A 512 -7.14 15.17 6.67
C VAL A 512 -7.09 15.62 5.22
N VAL A 513 -8.12 16.36 4.79
CA VAL A 513 -8.08 17.09 3.52
C VAL A 513 -7.05 18.21 3.66
N GLN A 514 -5.87 17.95 3.12
CA GLN A 514 -4.71 18.80 3.25
C GLN A 514 -4.70 19.83 2.12
N HIS A 515 -4.31 21.07 2.43
CA HIS A 515 -4.25 22.16 1.48
C HIS A 515 -2.81 22.64 1.25
N GLY A 516 -2.53 23.14 0.05
CA GLY A 516 -1.33 23.91 -0.26
C GLY A 516 -1.57 25.41 -0.09
N LEU A 517 -0.52 26.21 -0.14
CA LEU A 517 -0.63 27.67 -0.19
C LEU A 517 -0.78 28.16 -1.63
N TRP A 518 -1.52 29.24 -1.85
CA TRP A 518 -1.64 29.85 -3.18
C TRP A 518 -0.97 31.21 -3.20
N LEU A 519 0.15 31.29 -3.92
CA LEU A 519 0.90 32.52 -4.13
C LEU A 519 0.44 33.17 -5.44
N ARG A 520 -0.10 34.38 -5.34
CA ARG A 520 -0.64 35.13 -6.50
C ARG A 520 -0.30 36.61 -6.47
N GLN A 521 -0.27 37.20 -7.66
CA GLN A 521 0.02 38.61 -7.85
C GLN A 521 -1.27 39.43 -7.82
N VAL A 522 -1.27 40.55 -7.10
CA VAL A 522 -2.40 41.49 -7.06
C VAL A 522 -1.97 42.88 -7.56
N THR A 523 -2.87 43.58 -8.25
CA THR A 523 -2.57 44.87 -8.90
C THR A 523 -2.66 46.07 -7.95
N SER A 524 -3.19 45.89 -6.73
CA SER A 524 -3.28 46.91 -5.69
C SER A 524 -3.46 46.25 -4.32
N GLY A 525 -2.83 46.80 -3.29
CA GLY A 525 -2.83 46.24 -1.92
C GLY A 525 -1.54 46.61 -1.16
N PRO A 526 -1.47 46.34 0.16
CA PRO A 526 -0.20 46.44 0.91
C PRO A 526 0.86 45.52 0.30
N GLY A 527 2.15 45.82 0.57
CA GLY A 527 3.37 45.11 0.13
C GLY A 527 3.16 43.65 -0.28
N GLY A 528 2.62 42.87 0.65
CA GLY A 528 2.05 41.55 0.51
C GLY A 528 1.14 41.29 1.71
N ALA A 529 0.23 40.31 1.61
CA ALA A 529 -0.60 39.91 2.74
C ALA A 529 -1.07 38.46 2.62
N ALA A 530 -0.98 37.70 3.71
CA ALA A 530 -1.78 36.50 3.92
C ALA A 530 -3.25 36.89 4.11
N GLY A 531 -4.12 36.49 3.16
CA GLY A 531 -5.50 36.98 3.04
C GLY A 531 -6.43 36.72 4.24
N THR A 532 -6.02 35.89 5.20
CA THR A 532 -6.80 35.52 6.39
C THR A 532 -5.99 35.54 7.69
N GLY A 533 -4.77 36.09 7.66
CA GLY A 533 -3.85 36.12 8.80
C GLY A 533 -3.05 34.82 8.98
N PRO A 534 -2.19 34.74 10.00
CA PRO A 534 -1.37 33.55 10.21
C PRO A 534 -2.21 32.33 10.55
N GLY A 535 -1.91 31.19 9.95
CA GLY A 535 -2.60 29.93 10.21
C GLY A 535 -2.06 28.78 9.38
N THR A 536 -2.71 27.62 9.47
CA THR A 536 -2.39 26.46 8.62
C THR A 536 -2.78 26.73 7.17
N PRO A 537 -2.28 25.94 6.20
CA PRO A 537 -2.62 26.09 4.79
C PRO A 537 -4.12 26.13 4.50
N ARG A 538 -4.97 25.34 5.16
CA ARG A 538 -6.44 25.42 5.01
C ARG A 538 -6.96 26.80 5.35
N HIS A 539 -6.41 27.44 6.38
CA HIS A 539 -6.86 28.75 6.83
C HIS A 539 -6.35 29.85 5.90
N THR A 540 -5.07 29.83 5.54
CA THR A 540 -4.43 30.83 4.68
C THR A 540 -4.73 30.54 3.22
N ARG A 541 -5.85 31.09 2.73
CA ARG A 541 -6.39 30.74 1.39
C ARG A 541 -5.55 31.24 0.23
N HIS A 542 -4.89 32.37 0.41
CA HIS A 542 -4.01 32.98 -0.58
C HIS A 542 -3.00 33.88 0.11
N ILE A 543 -1.86 34.03 -0.55
CA ILE A 543 -0.83 34.99 -0.24
C ILE A 543 -0.78 35.93 -1.43
N ASP A 544 -1.18 37.17 -1.18
CA ASP A 544 -1.20 38.23 -2.18
C ASP A 544 0.13 38.96 -2.13
N LEU A 545 0.86 38.97 -3.24
CA LEU A 545 2.01 39.84 -3.42
C LEU A 545 1.62 40.95 -4.38
N ALA A 546 1.70 42.19 -3.93
CA ALA A 546 1.35 43.32 -4.78
C ALA A 546 2.38 43.51 -5.89
N ASP A 547 1.90 43.97 -7.05
CA ASP A 547 2.66 44.30 -8.25
C ASP A 547 3.49 45.58 -8.05
N TYR A 548 4.33 45.60 -7.03
CA TYR A 548 5.29 46.68 -6.78
C TYR A 548 6.45 46.52 -7.74
N GLY A 549 6.22 46.77 -9.03
CA GLY A 549 7.26 47.00 -10.02
C GLY A 549 8.53 46.21 -9.74
N TYR A 550 8.46 44.87 -9.79
CA TYR A 550 9.64 44.00 -9.68
C TYR A 550 10.70 44.33 -10.77
N ALA A 551 10.38 45.28 -11.67
CA ALA A 551 11.23 45.94 -12.66
C ALA A 551 11.36 47.48 -12.55
N THR A 552 10.65 48.20 -11.66
CA THR A 552 10.73 49.67 -11.57
C THR A 552 10.91 50.14 -10.13
N ALA A 553 12.17 50.43 -9.81
CA ALA A 553 12.58 51.32 -8.74
C ALA A 553 11.60 52.50 -8.61
N LEU A 554 11.14 52.80 -7.40
CA LEU A 554 10.63 54.15 -7.12
C LEU A 554 11.74 55.14 -7.52
N PRO A 555 11.44 56.32 -8.08
CA PRO A 555 12.45 57.17 -8.73
C PRO A 555 13.63 57.60 -7.86
N ASN A 556 13.55 57.40 -6.53
CA ASN A 556 14.59 57.71 -5.56
C ASN A 556 14.97 56.53 -4.65
N GLU A 557 14.43 55.33 -4.87
CA GLU A 557 14.86 54.11 -4.17
C GLU A 557 15.79 53.33 -5.11
N PRO A 558 17.05 53.03 -4.73
CA PRO A 558 17.84 52.08 -5.50
C PRO A 558 17.02 50.80 -5.68
N ALA A 559 16.94 50.29 -6.91
CA ALA A 559 16.19 49.09 -7.31
C ALA A 559 15.94 48.16 -6.11
N VAL A 560 14.68 48.03 -5.67
CA VAL A 560 14.28 47.36 -4.42
C VAL A 560 15.26 46.22 -4.11
N ASP A 561 16.06 46.41 -3.05
CA ASP A 561 17.14 45.51 -2.67
C ASP A 561 16.67 44.06 -2.83
N ARG A 562 17.36 43.28 -3.66
CA ARG A 562 17.03 41.88 -3.93
C ARG A 562 16.76 41.15 -2.61
N ARG A 563 17.56 41.40 -1.57
CA ARG A 563 17.38 40.79 -0.25
C ARG A 563 16.00 41.03 0.34
N TYR A 564 15.48 42.25 0.21
CA TYR A 564 14.15 42.59 0.70
C TYR A 564 13.06 41.81 -0.01
N ARG A 565 13.16 41.65 -1.33
CA ARG A 565 12.18 40.87 -2.10
C ARG A 565 12.15 39.41 -1.67
N LEU A 566 13.32 38.82 -1.45
CA LEU A 566 13.43 37.44 -0.96
C LEU A 566 12.80 37.29 0.43
N ALA A 567 13.22 38.15 1.36
CA ALA A 567 12.72 38.15 2.74
C ALA A 567 11.20 38.34 2.79
N HIS A 568 10.67 39.22 1.96
CA HIS A 568 9.25 39.52 1.89
C HIS A 568 8.41 38.34 1.37
N VAL A 569 8.85 37.64 0.31
CA VAL A 569 8.17 36.40 -0.12
C VAL A 569 8.18 35.35 0.99
N ALA A 570 9.33 35.15 1.66
CA ALA A 570 9.44 34.20 2.75
C ALA A 570 8.58 34.59 3.96
N HIS A 571 8.52 35.88 4.29
CA HIS A 571 7.67 36.44 5.34
C HIS A 571 6.19 36.10 5.12
N GLU A 572 5.68 36.33 3.92
CA GLU A 572 4.28 36.05 3.63
C GLU A 572 3.96 34.55 3.61
N LEU A 573 4.89 33.71 3.15
CA LEU A 573 4.76 32.25 3.23
C LEU A 573 4.73 31.75 4.69
N LEU A 574 5.50 32.38 5.59
CA LEU A 574 5.54 32.05 7.01
C LEU A 574 4.18 32.24 7.69
N HIS A 575 3.40 33.26 7.29
CA HIS A 575 2.01 33.39 7.73
C HIS A 575 1.12 32.24 7.26
N GLY A 576 1.39 31.68 6.08
CA GLY A 576 0.72 30.48 5.57
C GLY A 576 0.97 29.21 6.38
N VAL A 577 1.95 29.24 7.28
CA VAL A 577 2.34 28.12 8.13
C VAL A 577 2.40 28.51 9.60
N ASN A 578 1.44 29.36 10.02
CA ASN A 578 1.16 29.75 11.39
C ASN A 578 2.23 30.58 12.12
N VAL A 579 3.16 31.19 11.39
CA VAL A 579 4.16 32.08 12.00
C VAL A 579 3.64 33.51 12.05
N TRP A 580 3.72 34.10 13.24
CA TRP A 580 3.26 35.45 13.51
C TRP A 580 4.39 36.47 13.43
N HIS A 581 4.02 37.75 13.26
CA HIS A 581 4.95 38.85 13.45
C HIS A 581 5.58 38.83 14.86
N HIS A 582 6.69 39.55 15.02
CA HIS A 582 7.32 39.73 16.33
C HIS A 582 6.49 40.59 17.32
N GLY A 583 5.45 41.28 16.84
CA GLY A 583 4.55 42.10 17.66
C GLY A 583 3.46 42.73 16.79
N GLU A 584 2.54 43.51 17.36
CA GLU A 584 1.43 44.16 16.62
C GLU A 584 1.19 45.62 17.02
N ARG A 585 2.18 46.24 17.67
CA ARG A 585 2.01 47.57 18.29
C ARG A 585 2.32 48.73 17.34
N ASP A 586 2.95 48.44 16.21
CA ASP A 586 3.50 49.43 15.28
C ASP A 586 2.42 50.26 14.58
N GLU A 587 2.77 51.50 14.30
CA GLU A 587 1.87 52.44 13.63
C GLU A 587 2.32 52.64 12.19
N TRP A 588 1.53 52.06 11.28
CA TRP A 588 1.74 52.16 9.85
C TRP A 588 1.20 53.50 9.33
N GLY A 589 2.05 54.32 8.71
CA GLY A 589 1.65 55.57 8.07
C GLY A 589 1.21 56.67 9.04
N ALA A 590 1.90 56.81 10.18
CA ALA A 590 1.62 57.85 11.16
C ALA A 590 1.79 59.23 10.51
N ARG A 591 0.76 60.07 10.60
CA ARG A 591 0.79 61.42 9.99
C ARG A 591 1.22 62.47 11.01
N TRP A 592 2.37 63.09 10.80
CA TRP A 592 2.97 64.07 11.71
C TRP A 592 3.07 65.46 11.07
N LEU A 593 2.61 66.49 11.76
CA LEU A 593 2.66 67.88 11.32
C LEU A 593 3.82 68.62 11.98
N VAL A 594 4.60 69.40 11.23
CA VAL A 594 5.53 70.35 11.86
C VAL A 594 4.72 71.41 12.59
N LYS A 595 4.95 71.58 13.90
CA LYS A 595 4.30 72.61 14.71
C LYS A 595 4.88 73.97 14.34
N LEU A 596 4.02 74.96 14.08
CA LEU A 596 4.44 76.34 13.85
C LEU A 596 4.33 77.17 15.14
N GLY A 597 5.32 78.03 15.38
CA GLY A 597 5.30 79.05 16.41
C GLY A 597 4.43 80.25 16.04
N PRO A 598 4.24 81.21 16.95
CA PRO A 598 3.46 82.43 16.70
C PRO A 598 3.99 83.31 15.56
N ASP A 599 5.28 83.17 15.24
CA ASP A 599 5.99 83.86 14.17
C ASP A 599 5.88 83.15 12.80
N GLY A 600 5.14 82.04 12.74
CA GLY A 600 4.98 81.22 11.54
C GLY A 600 6.19 80.36 11.21
N GLN A 601 7.23 80.32 12.05
CA GLN A 601 8.39 79.45 11.88
C GLN A 601 8.17 78.10 12.57
N PRO A 602 8.89 77.02 12.20
CA PRO A 602 8.87 75.77 12.94
C PRO A 602 9.20 75.98 14.42
N ALA A 603 8.31 75.54 15.30
CA ALA A 603 8.54 75.53 16.74
C ALA A 603 9.72 74.58 17.05
N ARG A 604 10.56 74.99 18.00
CA ARG A 604 11.76 74.25 18.38
C ARG A 604 11.73 73.86 19.86
N THR A 605 12.30 72.69 20.16
CA THR A 605 12.69 72.28 21.52
C THR A 605 13.91 73.07 22.00
N ASP A 606 14.23 72.96 23.30
CA ASP A 606 15.38 73.66 23.89
C ASP A 606 16.73 73.26 23.26
N ASP A 607 16.83 72.04 22.72
CA ASP A 607 18.02 71.55 22.01
C ASP A 607 18.06 71.95 20.52
N GLY A 608 17.02 72.64 20.03
CA GLY A 608 16.93 73.17 18.67
C GLY A 608 16.21 72.26 17.66
N SER A 609 15.74 71.08 18.05
CA SER A 609 14.98 70.15 17.21
C SER A 609 13.62 70.71 16.82
N TYR A 610 13.07 70.31 15.67
CA TYR A 610 11.69 70.65 15.32
C TYR A 610 10.67 69.89 16.17
N VAL A 611 9.63 70.60 16.62
CA VAL A 611 8.48 69.99 17.29
C VAL A 611 7.49 69.51 16.24
N PHE A 612 7.15 68.23 16.30
CA PHE A 612 6.10 67.63 15.46
C PHE A 612 4.80 67.49 16.25
N ARG A 613 3.70 67.26 15.56
CA ARG A 613 2.40 67.00 16.16
C ARG A 613 1.78 65.77 15.51
N ASP A 614 1.42 64.79 16.30
CA ASP A 614 0.77 63.58 15.79
C ASP A 614 -0.69 63.85 15.35
N GLY A 615 -1.34 62.84 14.77
CA GLY A 615 -2.75 62.93 14.34
C GLY A 615 -3.74 63.21 15.48
N SER A 616 -3.35 62.96 16.74
CA SER A 616 -4.16 63.26 17.93
C SER A 616 -3.97 64.69 18.45
N GLY A 617 -3.03 65.44 17.87
CA GLY A 617 -2.72 66.80 18.28
C GLY A 617 -1.67 66.91 19.38
N ARG A 618 -1.01 65.81 19.78
CA ARG A 618 0.06 65.81 20.78
C ARG A 618 1.37 66.25 20.16
N ASP A 619 2.10 67.10 20.88
CA ASP A 619 3.42 67.53 20.45
C ASP A 619 4.47 66.42 20.73
N LEU A 620 5.32 66.15 19.74
CA LEU A 620 6.36 65.13 19.73
C LEU A 620 7.75 65.78 19.74
N ASP A 621 8.65 65.22 20.55
CA ASP A 621 10.08 65.55 20.59
C ASP A 621 10.83 64.50 19.77
N VAL A 622 11.34 64.88 18.60
CA VAL A 622 12.04 63.98 17.67
C VAL A 622 13.52 64.30 17.70
N ARG A 623 14.37 63.27 17.83
CA ARG A 623 15.83 63.40 17.87
C ARG A 623 16.49 62.42 16.91
N TYR A 624 17.72 62.68 16.48
CA TYR A 624 18.49 61.63 15.82
C TYR A 624 18.88 60.54 16.82
N GLU A 625 18.88 59.28 16.36
CA GLU A 625 19.29 58.13 17.18
C GLU A 625 20.67 58.32 17.82
N GLN A 626 21.66 58.84 17.06
CA GLN A 626 23.02 59.08 17.54
C GLN A 626 23.16 60.33 18.44
N GLY A 627 22.05 60.98 18.78
CA GLY A 627 22.00 62.25 19.49
C GLY A 627 22.10 63.47 18.57
N GLY A 628 21.88 64.64 19.17
CA GLY A 628 21.81 65.92 18.45
C GLY A 628 20.40 66.27 17.94
N PRO A 629 20.15 67.54 17.62
CA PRO A 629 18.82 68.00 17.27
C PRO A 629 18.37 67.48 15.92
N PHE A 630 17.12 67.02 15.84
CA PHE A 630 16.52 66.63 14.56
C PHE A 630 16.07 67.88 13.80
N MET A 631 16.86 68.24 12.79
CA MET A 631 16.60 69.37 11.89
C MET A 631 16.55 68.88 10.45
N PRO A 632 15.41 68.31 10.02
CA PRO A 632 15.26 67.86 8.65
C PRO A 632 15.43 69.01 7.66
N VAL A 633 15.97 68.71 6.47
CA VAL A 633 15.92 69.64 5.35
C VAL A 633 14.46 69.81 4.97
N LEU A 634 13.86 70.97 5.23
CA LEU A 634 12.44 71.22 4.98
C LEU A 634 12.02 70.92 3.52
N ALA A 635 12.93 70.97 2.55
CA ALA A 635 12.66 70.58 1.15
C ALA A 635 12.49 69.05 0.93
N GLN A 636 12.99 68.20 1.85
CA GLN A 636 12.68 66.76 1.90
C GLN A 636 11.26 66.50 2.45
N PHE A 637 10.61 67.55 2.95
CA PHE A 637 9.24 67.57 3.45
C PHE A 637 8.46 68.59 2.61
N PRO A 638 8.14 68.25 1.34
CA PRO A 638 7.75 69.21 0.31
C PRO A 638 6.53 70.09 0.64
N ASP A 639 5.79 69.77 1.69
CA ASP A 639 4.60 70.50 2.12
C ASP A 639 4.81 71.26 3.46
N VAL A 640 5.71 72.24 3.46
CA VAL A 640 5.70 73.30 4.49
C VAL A 640 4.45 74.17 4.28
N GLY A 641 3.28 73.71 4.75
CA GLY A 641 2.04 74.48 4.69
C GLY A 641 0.70 73.72 4.72
N ARG A 642 0.62 72.42 4.34
CA ARG A 642 -0.54 71.50 4.53
C ARG A 642 -0.07 70.01 4.49
N PRO A 643 -0.89 69.02 4.85
CA PRO A 643 -0.85 68.35 6.14
C PRO A 643 0.16 67.19 6.15
N GLY A 644 1.33 67.36 6.73
CA GLY A 644 2.03 66.32 7.49
C GLY A 644 2.84 65.29 6.71
N VAL A 645 3.87 64.78 7.38
CA VAL A 645 4.76 63.71 6.95
C VAL A 645 4.13 62.39 7.34
N GLU A 646 4.06 61.46 6.40
CA GLU A 646 3.77 60.06 6.72
C GLU A 646 5.08 59.36 7.12
N VAL A 647 5.11 58.77 8.32
CA VAL A 647 6.26 58.03 8.84
C VAL A 647 5.80 56.69 9.41
N PHE A 648 6.64 55.67 9.27
CA PHE A 648 6.45 54.38 9.93
C PHE A 648 7.10 54.42 11.32
N VAL A 649 6.28 54.21 12.34
CA VAL A 649 6.73 54.24 13.74
C VAL A 649 6.75 52.82 14.27
N GLY A 650 7.94 52.32 14.56
CA GLY A 650 8.11 51.08 15.31
C GLY A 650 8.12 51.35 16.81
N TYR A 651 7.40 50.53 17.57
CA TYR A 651 7.36 50.57 19.02
C TYR A 651 8.08 49.37 19.65
N ASP A 652 8.38 49.48 20.95
CA ASP A 652 8.89 48.33 21.69
C ASP A 652 7.88 47.18 21.66
N HIS A 653 8.38 45.97 21.41
CA HIS A 653 7.57 44.77 21.20
C HIS A 653 6.60 44.88 20.00
N GLY A 654 6.98 45.69 19.01
CA GLY A 654 6.28 45.86 17.74
C GLY A 654 6.66 44.84 16.67
N GLN A 655 6.17 45.03 15.44
CA GLN A 655 6.52 44.21 14.27
C GLN A 655 8.01 44.37 13.87
N HIS A 656 8.67 45.46 14.26
CA HIS A 656 10.10 45.71 14.03
C HIS A 656 11.03 45.19 15.16
N SER A 657 10.47 44.66 16.24
CA SER A 657 11.20 44.17 17.43
C SER A 657 11.80 42.77 17.25
N GLY A 658 12.55 42.28 18.23
CA GLY A 658 13.13 40.93 18.24
C GLY A 658 14.40 40.81 17.40
N ASP A 659 14.72 39.58 16.98
CA ASP A 659 15.95 39.24 16.26
C ASP A 659 16.04 40.00 14.92
N ASP A 660 17.10 40.80 14.78
CA ASP A 660 17.35 41.71 13.66
C ASP A 660 17.50 40.95 12.33
N ASP A 661 17.98 39.71 12.37
CA ASP A 661 18.18 38.85 11.19
C ASP A 661 16.96 37.98 10.83
N CYS A 662 15.87 38.06 11.60
CA CYS A 662 14.66 37.30 11.30
C CYS A 662 13.84 37.94 10.17
N VAL A 663 13.38 37.14 9.19
CA VAL A 663 12.49 37.62 8.12
C VAL A 663 11.13 38.10 8.63
N MET A 664 10.69 37.65 9.82
CA MET A 664 9.43 38.10 10.45
C MET A 664 9.52 39.47 11.11
N ARG A 665 10.72 40.06 11.15
CA ARG A 665 10.93 41.44 11.59
C ARG A 665 10.81 42.38 10.38
N TYR A 666 9.90 43.34 10.44
CA TYR A 666 9.85 44.39 9.42
C TYR A 666 11.07 45.32 9.49
N LYS A 667 11.38 45.96 8.38
CA LYS A 667 12.54 46.87 8.24
C LYS A 667 12.20 48.29 7.81
N VAL A 668 10.91 48.65 7.82
CA VAL A 668 10.41 49.87 7.16
C VAL A 668 10.29 51.08 8.09
N ALA A 669 10.32 50.90 9.41
CA ALA A 669 10.17 52.00 10.36
C ALA A 669 11.34 53.02 10.30
N GLU A 670 11.04 54.27 9.98
CA GLU A 670 12.01 55.37 10.09
C GLU A 670 12.17 55.87 11.52
N ILE A 671 11.19 55.57 12.37
CA ILE A 671 11.13 56.04 13.75
C ILE A 671 11.16 54.87 14.74
N SER A 672 11.84 55.05 15.86
CA SER A 672 11.73 54.21 17.05
C SER A 672 11.19 54.97 18.27
N ALA A 673 10.33 54.30 19.04
CA ALA A 673 9.68 54.84 20.23
C ALA A 673 9.36 53.70 21.21
N GLU A 674 9.31 53.98 22.51
CA GLU A 674 8.96 52.95 23.51
C GLU A 674 7.48 52.54 23.40
N SER A 675 6.58 53.51 23.28
CA SER A 675 5.14 53.25 23.17
C SER A 675 4.42 54.40 22.46
N PRO A 676 3.17 54.19 22.02
CA PRO A 676 2.33 55.28 21.48
C PRO A 676 2.10 56.43 22.48
N ALA A 677 2.22 56.17 23.79
CA ALA A 677 2.00 57.16 24.84
C ALA A 677 3.21 58.09 25.04
N THR A 678 4.42 57.60 24.76
CA THR A 678 5.66 58.37 24.87
C THR A 678 5.62 59.54 23.88
N THR A 679 6.23 60.70 24.17
CA THR A 679 6.34 61.83 23.23
C THR A 679 7.71 61.94 22.57
N LEU A 680 8.74 61.37 23.21
CA LEU A 680 10.09 61.25 22.67
C LEU A 680 10.13 60.21 21.54
N ARG A 681 10.78 60.57 20.43
CA ARG A 681 10.91 59.77 19.21
C ARG A 681 12.35 59.85 18.71
N TYR A 682 12.83 58.75 18.13
CA TYR A 682 14.17 58.71 17.55
C TYR A 682 14.07 58.42 16.06
N TRP A 683 14.68 59.28 15.26
CA TRP A 683 14.88 59.09 13.83
C TRP A 683 16.04 58.12 13.60
N ASN A 684 15.74 56.99 12.97
CA ASN A 684 16.71 55.96 12.61
C ASN A 684 17.51 56.42 11.40
N ALA A 685 18.67 57.05 11.64
CA ALA A 685 19.47 57.63 10.57
C ALA A 685 20.15 56.57 9.67
N THR A 686 20.28 55.33 10.14
CA THR A 686 20.87 54.23 9.36
C THR A 686 19.78 53.30 8.80
N PRO A 687 19.92 52.84 7.54
CA PRO A 687 19.02 51.85 6.96
C PRO A 687 18.92 50.63 7.86
N GLN A 688 17.71 50.12 8.02
CA GLN A 688 17.46 48.92 8.80
C GLN A 688 17.99 47.68 8.09
N HIS A 689 18.59 46.75 8.84
CA HIS A 689 19.04 45.46 8.32
C HIS A 689 17.85 44.66 7.77
N VAL A 690 18.07 43.95 6.66
CA VAL A 690 17.11 42.99 6.10
C VAL A 690 17.50 41.61 6.57
N GLY A 691 16.69 41.03 7.46
CA GLY A 691 16.87 39.67 7.93
C GLY A 691 16.67 38.64 6.82
N LEU A 692 17.46 37.58 6.85
CA LEU A 692 17.37 36.44 5.94
C LEU A 692 17.31 35.09 6.68
N GLY A 693 17.13 35.12 8.00
CA GLY A 693 17.03 33.95 8.87
C GLY A 693 15.66 33.83 9.53
N LEU A 694 15.53 32.83 10.42
CA LEU A 694 14.34 32.59 11.24
C LEU A 694 14.75 32.46 12.70
N CYS A 695 14.18 33.29 13.58
CA CYS A 695 14.60 33.36 14.96
C CYS A 695 14.13 32.16 15.78
N ARG A 696 14.93 31.78 16.78
CA ARG A 696 14.59 30.72 17.78
C ARG A 696 14.13 31.28 19.12
N LEU A 697 14.45 32.53 19.40
CA LEU A 697 14.12 33.22 20.64
C LEU A 697 13.39 34.53 20.34
N ALA A 698 12.70 35.06 21.36
CA ALA A 698 12.09 36.38 21.31
C ALA A 698 13.10 37.53 21.45
N ALA A 699 14.33 37.25 21.90
CA ALA A 699 15.32 38.25 22.25
C ALA A 699 15.70 39.15 21.06
N GLY A 700 15.82 40.45 21.34
CA GLY A 700 16.34 41.45 20.42
C GLY A 700 17.83 41.26 20.16
N THR A 701 18.23 41.36 18.89
CA THR A 701 19.63 41.31 18.44
C THR A 701 19.95 42.54 17.59
N GLY A 702 21.19 42.74 17.18
CA GLY A 702 21.57 43.86 16.29
C GLY A 702 21.09 45.23 16.83
N ALA A 703 20.31 45.96 16.03
CA ALA A 703 19.75 47.26 16.43
C ALA A 703 18.70 47.17 17.57
N ASN A 704 18.18 45.98 17.82
CA ASN A 704 17.22 45.66 18.88
C ASN A 704 17.89 45.07 20.13
N ALA A 705 19.21 44.84 20.11
CA ALA A 705 19.91 44.27 21.25
C ALA A 705 19.89 45.22 22.46
N PRO A 706 19.76 44.71 23.70
CA PRO A 706 19.82 45.53 24.92
C PRO A 706 21.04 46.44 25.03
N GLY A 707 22.17 46.05 24.43
CA GLY A 707 23.42 46.81 24.40
C GLY A 707 23.56 47.80 23.24
N HIS A 708 22.57 47.92 22.35
CA HIS A 708 22.58 48.90 21.27
C HIS A 708 22.54 50.32 21.84
N ALA A 709 23.36 51.21 21.29
CA ALA A 709 23.52 52.58 21.79
C ALA A 709 22.81 53.60 20.87
N PRO A 710 22.14 54.62 21.43
CA PRO A 710 22.06 54.92 22.87
C PRO A 710 21.06 54.04 23.63
N ARG A 711 20.18 53.35 22.91
CA ARG A 711 19.22 52.37 23.44
C ARG A 711 18.81 51.41 22.32
N PRO A 712 18.24 50.23 22.63
CA PRO A 712 17.58 49.39 21.63
C PRO A 712 16.51 50.16 20.86
N ARG A 713 16.36 49.89 19.56
CA ARG A 713 15.30 50.55 18.76
C ARG A 713 13.91 50.10 19.18
N TYR A 714 13.69 48.79 19.23
CA TYR A 714 12.37 48.19 19.48
C TYR A 714 12.41 47.04 20.51
N GLY A 715 13.59 46.70 21.03
CA GLY A 715 13.78 45.66 22.03
C GLY A 715 13.39 44.25 21.57
N ASP A 716 13.04 43.39 22.53
CA ASP A 716 12.61 42.01 22.32
C ASP A 716 11.23 41.93 21.63
N ALA A 717 10.95 40.81 20.95
CA ALA A 717 9.62 40.48 20.47
C ALA A 717 8.59 40.44 21.62
N ASP A 718 7.30 40.60 21.30
CA ASP A 718 6.23 40.63 22.31
C ASP A 718 5.99 39.24 22.95
N ALA A 719 6.79 38.93 23.96
CA ALA A 719 6.64 37.70 24.73
C ALA A 719 5.31 37.61 25.51
N ASN A 720 4.59 38.73 25.66
CA ASN A 720 3.38 38.85 26.46
C ASN A 720 2.14 39.15 25.62
N ALA A 721 2.18 38.90 24.31
CA ALA A 721 1.06 39.18 23.41
C ALA A 721 -0.25 38.52 23.92
N PRO A 722 -1.39 39.25 23.92
CA PRO A 722 -2.69 38.71 24.32
C PRO A 722 -3.03 37.45 23.48
N GLY A 723 -3.52 36.39 24.11
CA GLY A 723 -3.89 35.15 23.40
C GLY A 723 -2.90 33.98 23.50
N ARG A 724 -1.88 34.05 24.37
CA ARG A 724 -0.96 32.95 24.75
C ARG A 724 -0.04 32.41 23.64
N ARG A 725 0.37 33.22 22.67
CA ARG A 725 1.51 32.86 21.80
C ARG A 725 2.62 33.89 21.98
N VAL A 726 3.72 33.43 22.58
CA VAL A 726 4.98 34.18 22.67
C VAL A 726 5.38 34.58 21.24
N ARG A 727 5.57 35.88 20.98
CA ARG A 727 6.07 36.34 19.67
C ARG A 727 7.59 36.15 19.57
N GLY A 728 8.10 36.16 18.35
CA GLY A 728 9.47 35.68 18.08
C GLY A 728 9.57 34.16 18.28
N GLY A 729 10.78 33.60 18.28
CA GLY A 729 10.95 32.14 18.25
C GLY A 729 10.21 31.47 17.10
N CYS A 730 10.20 32.11 15.93
CA CYS A 730 9.41 31.74 14.77
C CYS A 730 9.62 30.29 14.30
N THR A 731 10.79 29.69 14.54
CA THR A 731 11.03 28.25 14.28
C THR A 731 10.08 27.34 15.05
N HIS A 732 9.59 27.79 16.21
CA HIS A 732 8.72 27.02 17.10
C HIS A 732 7.22 27.28 16.86
N GLN A 733 6.87 27.94 15.76
CA GLN A 733 5.48 28.27 15.41
C GLN A 733 4.98 27.54 14.16
N LEU A 734 5.90 26.97 13.38
CA LEU A 734 5.61 26.33 12.10
C LEU A 734 4.58 25.21 12.27
N CYS A 735 3.48 25.32 11.52
CA CYS A 735 2.48 24.27 11.40
C CYS A 735 1.92 24.25 9.97
N VAL A 736 2.15 23.12 9.30
CA VAL A 736 1.74 22.91 7.91
C VAL A 736 0.57 21.92 7.80
N SER A 737 0.31 21.12 8.84
CA SER A 737 -0.80 20.16 8.85
C SER A 737 -2.14 20.83 9.14
N ASP A 738 -3.14 20.53 8.31
CA ASP A 738 -4.52 20.96 8.52
C ASP A 738 -5.27 20.13 9.57
N ALA A 739 -4.64 19.10 10.14
CA ALA A 739 -5.19 18.33 11.26
C ALA A 739 -5.21 19.15 12.56
N HIS A 740 -4.39 20.20 12.64
CA HIS A 740 -4.28 21.05 13.81
C HIS A 740 -5.01 22.37 13.63
N THR A 741 -5.52 22.90 14.74
CA THR A 741 -6.14 24.22 14.77
C THR A 741 -5.39 25.11 15.72
N HIS A 742 -5.31 26.38 15.36
CA HIS A 742 -4.58 27.37 16.11
C HIS A 742 -5.50 28.49 16.56
N PRO A 743 -5.53 28.82 17.88
CA PRO A 743 -6.21 30.02 18.36
C PRO A 743 -5.69 31.25 17.63
N ARG A 744 -6.64 32.11 17.26
CA ARG A 744 -6.46 33.35 16.51
C ARG A 744 -6.38 34.55 17.43
#